data_AF-A0A6A0IJY5-F1
#
_entry.id   AF-A0A6A0IJY5-F1
#
_cell.length_a   1.000
_cell.length_b   1.000
_cell.length_c   1.000
_cell.angle_alpha   90.00
_cell.angle_beta   90.00
_cell.angle_gamma   90.00
#
_symmetry.space_group_name_H-M   'P 1'
#
loop_
_entity.id
_entity.type
_entity.pdbx_description
1 polymer ?
#
loop_
_entity_poly.entity_id
_entity_poly.type
_entity_poly.pdbx_seq_one_letter_code
_entity_poly.pdbx_strand_id
1 'polypeptide(L)'
;MKRLETARLLPLGDGPAPFGLHLVLGELPGGDTGPVPLPLTPEEGMTRLYLAALLGDADSVVELSALKFLTNGSADAIPDAPFRPTNRILWERFSRERERLRELRSESAYFPRLLQPDGVVSLELPALVFVRESRTFFEPPCPSCGGPLGTCRDEALLRELGLPSFEGSLYRFLACAPCVRKGEALAVFSFSVPPDPPQVAVGGPDELLRALSRALLREWSDEMLADFPSASCREEARRLRKEGGASINAFASRWEVFNLGASPFLLTALSPLRWDEWCDVVGGRPEGAFVPGGAPQSLAAFSARRRLEWLGAALPPSGRLFYGFDGTGVDAIEVLALKVASFRQLLVALRQFYRTTSQPHLDLSSGHVLLDSYGAGDGLPSFWTFQVRLHGLASARKTNAVGAETVLPPPEPLFPFAAPEILEFRLAAPRPADVYVSDVVPAERGTAGVRLEGRLVDPNGLFPRPEEPDLIRVTFPDEALGIGLSSFLLQRQPNRPPTYTELLYQSEPLVLDDATTGKLRKLAGVRLPGARYKVFPSFGAPSDLYSAGILFLRALGGREGADLTPLYQGLDRIATKIAQTNDEQPPLERLKAVAAAEPELAALLEPSAVFYRAEDRAPGRPNALPRLLWERTVLLAFRLLTRLPAFSICEGPGDWVPGDPTARISEAIREVERIEAELKTLLFQRQGINWEIQQVLAEIVEEETGRTPPR
;
A
#
# COMPACT_ATOMS: atom_id res chain seq x y z
N MET A 1 -9.45 21.77 21.85
CA MET A 1 -9.31 21.80 20.38
C MET A 1 -10.38 22.71 19.79
N LYS A 2 -10.08 23.46 18.72
CA LYS A 2 -11.15 24.12 17.92
C LYS A 2 -12.12 23.04 17.41
N ARG A 3 -13.41 23.33 17.34
CA ARG A 3 -14.43 22.40 16.80
C ARG A 3 -14.00 22.00 15.38
N LEU A 4 -13.81 20.70 15.13
CA LEU A 4 -13.51 20.20 13.80
C LEU A 4 -14.78 20.35 12.95
N GLU A 5 -14.65 20.94 11.76
CA GLU A 5 -15.73 20.90 10.79
C GLU A 5 -15.84 19.48 10.25
N THR A 6 -17.02 18.86 10.40
CA THR A 6 -17.23 17.48 10.01
C THR A 6 -18.62 17.28 9.39
N ALA A 7 -18.79 16.19 8.66
CA ALA A 7 -20.07 15.70 8.16
C ALA A 7 -20.30 14.27 8.64
N ARG A 8 -21.46 13.99 9.24
CA ARG A 8 -21.80 12.65 9.75
C ARG A 8 -21.97 11.67 8.60
N LEU A 9 -21.16 10.62 8.58
CA LEU A 9 -21.18 9.58 7.56
C LEU A 9 -22.00 8.37 8.02
N LEU A 10 -21.82 7.91 9.25
CA LEU A 10 -22.57 6.79 9.84
C LEU A 10 -22.85 7.02 11.35
N PRO A 11 -24.01 6.56 11.87
CA PRO A 11 -25.20 6.19 11.09
C PRO A 11 -25.76 7.42 10.35
N LEU A 12 -26.51 7.19 9.27
CA LEU A 12 -27.15 8.29 8.53
C LEU A 12 -28.31 8.89 9.35
N GLY A 13 -28.44 10.22 9.32
CA GLY A 13 -29.49 10.98 10.01
C GLY A 13 -29.21 11.30 11.48
N ASP A 14 -30.21 11.85 12.18
CA ASP A 14 -30.10 12.43 13.53
C ASP A 14 -30.49 11.47 14.66
N GLY A 15 -30.57 10.16 14.37
CA GLY A 15 -30.80 9.16 15.41
C GLY A 15 -29.74 9.29 16.52
N PRO A 16 -30.13 9.16 17.81
CA PRO A 16 -29.17 9.15 18.90
C PRO A 16 -28.22 7.98 18.67
N ALA A 17 -26.95 8.28 18.49
CA ALA A 17 -25.90 7.27 18.52
C ALA A 17 -24.78 7.83 19.40
N PRO A 18 -24.38 7.10 20.45
CA PRO A 18 -23.37 7.56 21.40
C PRO A 18 -22.05 7.92 20.71
N PHE A 19 -21.80 7.29 19.55
CA PHE A 19 -20.69 7.60 18.67
C PHE A 19 -21.13 7.66 17.21
N GLY A 20 -20.67 8.67 16.48
CA GLY A 20 -20.84 8.81 15.04
C GLY A 20 -19.49 8.74 14.32
N LEU A 21 -19.46 8.08 13.16
CA LEU A 21 -18.36 8.20 12.21
C LEU A 21 -18.62 9.42 11.32
N HIS A 22 -17.70 10.36 11.32
CA HIS A 22 -17.78 11.57 10.50
C HIS A 22 -16.56 11.70 9.60
N LEU A 23 -16.73 12.40 8.49
CA LEU A 23 -15.64 12.86 7.64
C LEU A 23 -15.25 14.28 8.03
N VAL A 24 -13.95 14.55 8.11
CA VAL A 24 -13.44 15.90 8.35
C VAL A 24 -13.55 16.70 7.06
N LEU A 25 -14.05 17.92 7.15
CA LEU A 25 -14.28 18.80 6.01
C LEU A 25 -13.18 19.87 5.90
N GLY A 26 -12.96 20.37 4.69
CA GLY A 26 -12.13 21.54 4.44
C GLY A 26 -12.49 22.23 3.13
N GLU A 27 -12.01 23.46 2.99
CA GLU A 27 -12.39 24.33 1.87
C GLU A 27 -11.64 23.97 0.59
N LEU A 28 -12.35 24.02 -0.54
CA LEU A 28 -11.74 23.90 -1.86
C LEU A 28 -10.87 25.14 -2.18
N PRO A 29 -9.65 24.95 -2.69
CA PRO A 29 -8.85 26.05 -3.21
C PRO A 29 -9.62 26.76 -4.33
N GLY A 30 -9.90 28.06 -4.18
CA GLY A 30 -10.69 28.84 -5.15
C GLY A 30 -12.09 29.25 -4.68
N GLY A 31 -12.51 28.90 -3.46
CA GLY A 31 -13.55 29.62 -2.68
C GLY A 31 -15.03 29.43 -3.07
N ASP A 32 -15.36 28.95 -4.27
CA ASP A 32 -16.74 29.04 -4.77
C ASP A 32 -17.70 27.91 -4.34
N THR A 33 -17.24 26.83 -3.69
CA THR A 33 -18.01 25.56 -3.61
C THR A 33 -18.19 24.96 -2.21
N GLY A 34 -17.92 25.72 -1.14
CA GLY A 34 -18.10 25.29 0.25
C GLY A 34 -17.15 24.17 0.69
N PRO A 35 -17.23 23.72 1.96
CA PRO A 35 -16.32 22.71 2.50
C PRO A 35 -16.71 21.30 2.04
N VAL A 36 -15.70 20.48 1.76
CA VAL A 36 -15.84 19.10 1.26
C VAL A 36 -15.01 18.11 2.09
N PRO A 37 -15.32 16.81 2.05
CA PRO A 37 -14.53 15.79 2.73
C PRO A 37 -13.04 15.82 2.35
N LEU A 38 -12.16 15.72 3.33
CA LEU A 38 -10.71 15.81 3.14
C LEU A 38 -10.08 14.44 2.83
N PRO A 39 -9.50 14.24 1.64
CA PRO A 39 -8.76 13.02 1.32
C PRO A 39 -7.39 13.03 2.01
N LEU A 40 -6.95 11.90 2.55
CA LEU A 40 -5.59 11.75 3.13
C LEU A 40 -4.52 11.57 2.05
N THR A 41 -4.89 10.96 0.93
CA THR A 41 -4.04 10.78 -0.26
C THR A 41 -4.85 11.16 -1.49
N PRO A 42 -4.21 11.64 -2.58
CA PRO A 42 -4.88 11.68 -3.88
C PRO A 42 -5.43 10.29 -4.24
N GLU A 43 -6.47 10.25 -5.08
CA GLU A 43 -7.05 8.98 -5.53
C GLU A 43 -6.03 8.25 -6.42
N GLU A 44 -5.35 7.25 -5.85
CA GLU A 44 -4.38 6.41 -6.56
C GLU A 44 -4.84 4.95 -6.47
N GLY A 45 -4.99 4.33 -7.63
CA GLY A 45 -5.42 2.93 -7.78
C GLY A 45 -6.88 2.65 -7.44
N MET A 46 -7.10 1.65 -6.57
CA MET A 46 -8.43 1.03 -6.36
C MET A 46 -9.11 1.48 -5.06
N THR A 47 -8.48 2.35 -4.25
CA THR A 47 -9.00 2.75 -2.93
C THR A 47 -8.86 4.24 -2.68
N ARG A 48 -9.81 4.80 -1.94
CA ARG A 48 -9.81 6.18 -1.44
C ARG A 48 -9.58 6.17 0.06
N LEU A 49 -8.78 7.11 0.54
CA LEU A 49 -8.52 7.32 1.97
C LEU A 49 -8.96 8.72 2.36
N TYR A 50 -9.78 8.81 3.40
CA TYR A 50 -10.29 10.07 3.94
C TYR A 50 -9.91 10.25 5.41
N LEU A 51 -9.73 11.52 5.78
CA LEU A 51 -9.59 11.90 7.18
C LEU A 51 -10.98 11.84 7.82
N ALA A 52 -11.12 10.97 8.81
CA ALA A 52 -12.34 10.75 9.55
C ALA A 52 -12.16 11.08 11.03
N ALA A 53 -13.27 11.21 11.73
CA ALA A 53 -13.31 11.36 13.18
C ALA A 53 -14.45 10.52 13.75
N LEU A 54 -14.17 9.86 14.88
CA LEU A 54 -15.19 9.33 15.77
C LEU A 54 -15.58 10.45 16.75
N LEU A 55 -16.84 10.84 16.73
CA LEU A 55 -17.40 11.87 17.61
C LEU A 55 -18.37 11.25 18.59
N GLY A 56 -18.32 11.69 19.85
CA GLY A 56 -19.29 11.34 20.88
C GLY A 56 -20.52 12.25 20.87
N ASP A 57 -21.50 11.97 21.74
CA ASP A 57 -22.77 12.70 21.88
C ASP A 57 -22.66 14.24 22.02
N ALA A 58 -21.53 14.75 22.51
CA ALA A 58 -21.29 16.17 22.71
C ALA A 58 -20.50 16.84 21.57
N ASP A 59 -20.45 16.24 20.37
CA ASP A 59 -19.55 16.61 19.27
C ASP A 59 -18.06 16.63 19.69
N SER A 60 -17.72 15.90 20.75
CA SER A 60 -16.34 15.77 21.22
C SER A 60 -15.62 14.75 20.35
N VAL A 61 -14.48 15.13 19.79
CA VAL A 61 -13.62 14.22 19.02
C VAL A 61 -13.05 13.18 19.97
N VAL A 62 -13.50 11.94 19.83
CA VAL A 62 -12.99 10.79 20.59
C VAL A 62 -11.67 10.32 19.98
N GLU A 63 -11.65 10.19 18.65
CA GLU A 63 -10.49 9.68 17.93
C GLU A 63 -10.49 10.20 16.48
N LEU A 64 -9.32 10.61 15.99
CA LEU A 64 -9.12 10.78 14.56
C LEU A 64 -8.80 9.44 13.90
N SER A 65 -9.34 9.25 12.71
CA SER A 65 -9.30 7.96 12.02
C SER A 65 -8.98 8.14 10.54
N ALA A 66 -8.48 7.08 9.93
CA ALA A 66 -8.38 6.96 8.48
C ALA A 66 -9.49 6.02 7.99
N LEU A 67 -10.35 6.53 7.10
CA LEU A 67 -11.39 5.77 6.44
C LEU A 67 -10.92 5.36 5.04
N LYS A 68 -10.74 4.07 4.81
CA LYS A 68 -10.37 3.48 3.51
C LYS A 68 -11.58 2.77 2.90
N PHE A 69 -11.87 3.01 1.62
CA PHE A 69 -12.91 2.29 0.86
C PHE A 69 -12.57 2.28 -0.63
N LEU A 70 -13.35 1.59 -1.48
CA LEU A 70 -13.05 1.52 -2.92
C LEU A 70 -13.30 2.85 -3.65
N THR A 71 -12.50 3.14 -4.69
CA THR A 71 -12.77 4.22 -5.66
C THR A 71 -14.08 3.98 -6.39
N ASN A 72 -14.74 5.01 -6.97
CA ASN A 72 -16.05 4.86 -7.66
C ASN A 72 -15.96 4.14 -9.01
N GLY A 73 -14.86 4.33 -9.73
CA GLY A 73 -14.52 3.60 -10.94
C GLY A 73 -13.03 3.33 -10.99
N SER A 74 -12.64 2.30 -11.73
CA SER A 74 -11.24 2.07 -12.11
C SER A 74 -11.11 2.33 -13.60
N ALA A 75 -9.97 2.88 -14.02
CA ALA A 75 -9.63 2.89 -15.43
C ALA A 75 -9.52 1.44 -15.94
N ASP A 76 -10.17 1.13 -17.06
CA ASP A 76 -10.10 -0.16 -17.75
C ASP A 76 -8.73 -0.42 -18.41
N ALA A 77 -7.74 0.43 -18.15
CA ALA A 77 -6.43 0.42 -18.81
C ALA A 77 -5.54 -0.79 -18.47
N ILE A 78 -6.01 -1.75 -17.68
CA ILE A 78 -5.30 -3.01 -17.47
C ILE A 78 -5.69 -3.93 -18.63
N PRO A 79 -4.77 -4.26 -19.56
CA PRO A 79 -5.04 -5.19 -20.65
C PRO A 79 -5.58 -6.52 -20.10
N ASP A 80 -6.23 -7.33 -20.94
CA ASP A 80 -6.62 -8.71 -20.60
C ASP A 80 -5.39 -9.54 -20.19
N ALA A 81 -5.05 -9.42 -18.92
CA ALA A 81 -3.94 -10.06 -18.28
C ALA A 81 -4.50 -11.11 -17.32
N PRO A 82 -3.87 -12.29 -17.23
CA PRO A 82 -4.21 -13.23 -16.16
C PRO A 82 -4.10 -12.49 -14.82
N PHE A 83 -5.14 -12.65 -13.99
CA PHE A 83 -5.27 -12.02 -12.67
C PHE A 83 -5.61 -10.52 -12.64
N ARG A 84 -6.31 -10.00 -13.67
CA ARG A 84 -6.98 -8.69 -13.59
C ARG A 84 -7.82 -8.58 -12.30
N PRO A 85 -7.77 -7.44 -11.58
CA PRO A 85 -8.62 -7.24 -10.41
C PRO A 85 -10.10 -7.19 -10.82
N THR A 86 -10.96 -7.76 -9.97
CA THR A 86 -12.43 -7.71 -10.12
C THR A 86 -13.04 -7.31 -8.78
N ASN A 87 -14.32 -6.93 -8.75
CA ASN A 87 -15.00 -6.58 -7.49
C ASN A 87 -14.92 -7.72 -6.49
N ARG A 88 -15.08 -8.99 -6.90
CA ARG A 88 -14.90 -10.14 -6.00
C ARG A 88 -13.52 -10.14 -5.33
N ILE A 89 -12.46 -9.94 -6.11
CA ILE A 89 -11.09 -9.89 -5.60
C ILE A 89 -10.88 -8.69 -4.65
N LEU A 90 -11.45 -7.54 -4.98
CA LEU A 90 -11.35 -6.32 -4.16
C LEU A 90 -12.11 -6.45 -2.84
N TRP A 91 -13.31 -7.04 -2.84
CA TRP A 91 -14.07 -7.34 -1.62
C TRP A 91 -13.33 -8.33 -0.73
N GLU A 92 -12.85 -9.43 -1.29
CA GLU A 92 -12.02 -10.40 -0.56
C GLU A 92 -10.77 -9.73 0.03
N ARG A 93 -10.16 -8.77 -0.69
CA ARG A 93 -9.00 -8.02 -0.18
C ARG A 93 -9.36 -7.23 1.07
N PHE A 94 -10.49 -6.54 1.10
CA PHE A 94 -10.94 -5.79 2.29
C PHE A 94 -11.24 -6.72 3.47
N SER A 95 -11.89 -7.85 3.23
CA SER A 95 -12.15 -8.86 4.27
C SER A 95 -10.85 -9.42 4.85
N ARG A 96 -9.91 -9.83 3.98
CA ARG A 96 -8.58 -10.31 4.41
C ARG A 96 -7.79 -9.24 5.17
N GLU A 97 -7.82 -7.99 4.71
CA GLU A 97 -7.12 -6.90 5.39
C GLU A 97 -7.69 -6.66 6.79
N ARG A 98 -9.02 -6.72 6.93
CA ARG A 98 -9.69 -6.60 8.24
C ARG A 98 -9.28 -7.70 9.21
N GLU A 99 -9.25 -8.94 8.73
CA GLU A 99 -8.85 -10.10 9.54
C GLU A 99 -7.39 -9.99 9.96
N ARG A 100 -6.49 -9.68 9.01
CA ARG A 100 -5.06 -9.47 9.28
C ARG A 100 -4.84 -8.34 10.27
N LEU A 101 -5.57 -7.23 10.15
CA LEU A 101 -5.47 -6.12 11.10
C LEU A 101 -5.81 -6.56 12.53
N ARG A 102 -6.86 -7.38 12.70
CA ARG A 102 -7.25 -7.90 14.02
C ARG A 102 -6.20 -8.85 14.59
N GLU A 103 -5.75 -9.82 13.78
CA GLU A 103 -4.77 -10.83 14.17
C GLU A 103 -3.43 -10.18 14.52
N LEU A 104 -2.83 -9.43 13.58
CA LEU A 104 -1.52 -8.82 13.74
C LEU A 104 -1.49 -7.78 14.86
N ARG A 105 -2.56 -6.98 15.03
CA ARG A 105 -2.65 -6.01 16.13
C ARG A 105 -2.69 -6.69 17.50
N SER A 106 -3.29 -7.88 17.59
CA SER A 106 -3.33 -8.63 18.85
C SER A 106 -1.95 -9.12 19.28
N GLU A 107 -1.05 -9.33 18.32
CA GLU A 107 0.31 -9.77 18.58
C GLU A 107 1.31 -8.61 18.73
N SER A 108 1.06 -7.45 18.13
CA SER A 108 2.00 -6.33 18.16
C SER A 108 1.39 -4.97 17.91
N ALA A 109 2.02 -3.97 18.54
CA ALA A 109 1.68 -2.58 18.34
C ALA A 109 2.04 -2.07 16.94
N TYR A 110 2.92 -2.72 16.17
CA TYR A 110 3.35 -2.22 14.86
C TYR A 110 2.27 -2.23 13.76
N PHE A 111 1.07 -2.69 14.07
CA PHE A 111 -0.06 -2.71 13.15
C PHE A 111 -1.14 -1.74 13.63
N PRO A 112 -1.88 -1.08 12.74
CA PRO A 112 -2.87 -0.09 13.14
C PRO A 112 -4.07 -0.76 13.81
N ARG A 113 -4.68 -0.05 14.76
CA ARG A 113 -5.89 -0.51 15.42
C ARG A 113 -7.07 -0.37 14.47
N LEU A 114 -7.76 -1.48 14.21
CA LEU A 114 -9.05 -1.47 13.55
C LEU A 114 -10.10 -0.89 14.50
N LEU A 115 -10.86 0.10 14.02
CA LEU A 115 -11.96 0.71 14.75
C LEU A 115 -13.28 0.20 14.16
N GLN A 116 -14.23 -0.11 15.02
CA GLN A 116 -15.57 -0.52 14.62
C GLN A 116 -16.56 0.37 15.36
N PRO A 117 -17.25 1.29 14.67
CA PRO A 117 -18.26 2.13 15.32
C PRO A 117 -19.43 1.27 15.78
N ASP A 118 -19.94 1.53 16.98
CA ASP A 118 -21.12 0.86 17.52
C ASP A 118 -22.36 1.12 16.63
N GLY A 119 -23.24 0.13 16.52
CA GLY A 119 -24.48 0.24 15.74
C GLY A 119 -24.32 0.14 14.21
N VAL A 120 -23.09 -0.01 13.69
CA VAL A 120 -22.86 -0.28 12.27
C VAL A 120 -23.19 -1.75 11.96
N VAL A 121 -24.37 -1.97 11.36
CA VAL A 121 -24.87 -3.31 10.99
C VAL A 121 -24.17 -3.86 9.74
N SER A 122 -23.70 -2.98 8.85
CA SER A 122 -23.04 -3.34 7.59
C SER A 122 -21.63 -2.74 7.50
N LEU A 123 -20.67 -3.56 7.09
CA LEU A 123 -19.28 -3.12 6.85
C LEU A 123 -19.08 -2.62 5.42
N GLU A 124 -20.15 -2.12 4.82
CA GLU A 124 -20.22 -1.50 3.50
C GLU A 124 -20.85 -0.11 3.62
N LEU A 125 -20.24 0.89 2.96
CA LEU A 125 -20.85 2.19 2.74
C LEU A 125 -21.88 2.04 1.60
N PRO A 126 -23.12 2.54 1.76
CA PRO A 126 -24.10 2.55 0.68
C PRO A 126 -23.71 3.55 -0.42
N ALA A 127 -24.54 3.67 -1.45
CA ALA A 127 -24.45 4.78 -2.38
C ALA A 127 -24.76 6.08 -1.64
N LEU A 128 -23.89 7.08 -1.75
CA LEU A 128 -23.97 8.31 -0.97
C LEU A 128 -23.80 9.53 -1.86
N VAL A 129 -24.68 10.50 -1.69
CA VAL A 129 -24.58 11.85 -2.23
C VAL A 129 -24.28 12.80 -1.08
N PHE A 130 -23.27 13.65 -1.24
CA PHE A 130 -22.92 14.72 -0.33
C PHE A 130 -23.61 16.01 -0.76
N VAL A 131 -24.21 16.72 0.20
CA VAL A 131 -24.80 18.04 -0.02
C VAL A 131 -23.89 19.10 0.59
N ARG A 132 -23.40 20.01 -0.26
CA ARG A 132 -22.35 20.97 0.14
C ARG A 132 -22.84 21.99 1.16
N GLU A 133 -24.05 22.51 0.99
CA GLU A 133 -24.62 23.57 1.82
C GLU A 133 -25.01 23.07 3.21
N SER A 134 -25.60 21.87 3.27
CA SER A 134 -26.03 21.26 4.53
C SER A 134 -24.94 20.46 5.22
N ARG A 135 -23.87 20.08 4.50
CA ARG A 135 -22.78 19.21 4.97
C ARG A 135 -23.29 17.85 5.44
N THR A 136 -24.28 17.31 4.74
CA THR A 136 -24.90 16.02 5.07
C THR A 136 -24.72 15.02 3.93
N PHE A 137 -24.83 13.74 4.30
CA PHE A 137 -24.88 12.63 3.35
C PHE A 137 -26.28 12.03 3.31
N PHE A 138 -26.71 11.59 2.13
CA PHE A 138 -27.95 10.85 1.97
C PHE A 138 -27.83 9.76 0.88
N GLU A 139 -28.66 8.73 0.99
CA GLU A 139 -28.76 7.67 -0.03
C GLU A 139 -29.68 8.15 -1.17
N PRO A 140 -29.21 8.15 -2.44
CA PRO A 140 -30.02 8.63 -3.55
C PRO A 140 -31.18 7.69 -3.82
N PRO A 141 -32.44 8.17 -3.85
CA PRO A 141 -33.58 7.37 -4.31
C PRO A 141 -33.60 7.25 -5.84
N CYS A 142 -34.44 6.38 -6.38
CA CYS A 142 -34.64 6.26 -7.82
C CYS A 142 -35.35 7.51 -8.37
N PRO A 143 -34.77 8.23 -9.35
CA PRO A 143 -35.41 9.40 -9.94
C PRO A 143 -36.83 9.13 -10.46
N SER A 144 -37.06 7.96 -11.05
CA SER A 144 -38.34 7.61 -11.68
C SER A 144 -39.46 7.28 -10.69
N CYS A 145 -39.16 6.59 -9.58
CA CYS A 145 -40.20 6.07 -8.68
C CYS A 145 -40.05 6.43 -7.20
N GLY A 146 -38.96 7.09 -6.80
CA GLY A 146 -38.65 7.40 -5.40
C GLY A 146 -38.17 6.19 -4.56
N GLY A 147 -38.24 4.97 -5.11
CA GLY A 147 -37.82 3.74 -4.44
C GLY A 147 -36.29 3.62 -4.25
N PRO A 148 -35.80 2.58 -3.55
CA PRO A 148 -34.38 2.44 -3.25
C PRO A 148 -33.54 2.16 -4.51
N LEU A 149 -32.42 2.88 -4.63
CA LEU A 149 -31.34 2.53 -5.55
C LEU A 149 -30.29 1.71 -4.81
N GLY A 150 -30.00 0.51 -5.31
CA GLY A 150 -29.02 -0.39 -4.72
C GLY A 150 -27.99 -0.85 -5.74
N THR A 151 -26.83 -1.29 -5.28
CA THR A 151 -25.85 -1.90 -6.18
C THR A 151 -26.38 -3.21 -6.74
N CYS A 152 -26.45 -3.29 -8.07
CA CYS A 152 -26.87 -4.49 -8.77
C CYS A 152 -25.76 -5.56 -8.67
N ARG A 153 -26.02 -6.61 -7.90
CA ARG A 153 -25.18 -7.83 -7.82
C ARG A 153 -25.85 -9.05 -8.46
N ASP A 154 -27.01 -8.86 -9.08
CA ASP A 154 -27.74 -9.94 -9.76
C ASP A 154 -27.10 -10.21 -11.13
N GLU A 155 -26.23 -11.21 -11.19
CA GLU A 155 -25.51 -11.62 -12.40
C GLU A 155 -26.44 -12.07 -13.54
N ALA A 156 -27.65 -12.56 -13.23
CA ALA A 156 -28.62 -12.93 -14.26
C ALA A 156 -29.22 -11.68 -14.90
N LEU A 157 -29.61 -10.70 -14.08
CA LEU A 157 -30.11 -9.41 -14.54
C LEU A 157 -29.04 -8.63 -15.33
N LEU A 158 -27.79 -8.59 -14.84
CA LEU A 158 -26.69 -7.94 -15.55
C LEU A 158 -26.49 -8.54 -16.95
N ARG A 159 -26.51 -9.88 -17.05
CA ARG A 159 -26.39 -10.58 -18.33
C ARG A 159 -27.56 -10.29 -19.26
N GLU A 160 -28.79 -10.27 -18.75
CA GLU A 160 -30.00 -9.95 -19.52
C GLU A 160 -29.91 -8.54 -20.14
N LEU A 161 -29.38 -7.58 -19.38
CA LEU A 161 -29.24 -6.18 -19.82
C LEU A 161 -28.00 -5.93 -20.70
N GLY A 162 -27.19 -6.96 -20.97
CA GLY A 162 -25.91 -6.83 -21.67
C GLY A 162 -24.87 -6.01 -20.89
N LEU A 163 -24.93 -6.02 -19.55
CA LEU A 163 -23.99 -5.33 -18.68
C LEU A 163 -22.88 -6.27 -18.20
N PRO A 164 -21.66 -5.76 -17.98
CA PRO A 164 -20.57 -6.51 -17.36
C PRO A 164 -20.96 -7.12 -16.01
N SER A 165 -20.46 -8.34 -15.76
CA SER A 165 -20.59 -9.05 -14.47
C SER A 165 -20.09 -8.20 -13.31
N PHE A 166 -20.81 -8.16 -12.19
CA PHE A 166 -20.32 -7.48 -10.99
C PHE A 166 -19.10 -8.20 -10.43
N GLU A 167 -19.18 -9.52 -10.24
CA GLU A 167 -18.08 -10.29 -9.65
C GLU A 167 -16.87 -10.45 -10.58
N GLY A 168 -17.14 -10.54 -11.89
CA GLY A 168 -16.15 -10.79 -12.94
C GLY A 168 -15.48 -9.54 -13.51
N SER A 169 -15.91 -8.34 -13.13
CA SER A 169 -15.36 -7.07 -13.64
C SER A 169 -15.13 -6.04 -12.53
N LEU A 170 -14.74 -4.82 -12.91
CA LEU A 170 -14.65 -3.66 -12.01
C LEU A 170 -15.86 -2.72 -12.15
N TYR A 171 -16.80 -3.02 -13.06
CA TYR A 171 -18.00 -2.21 -13.25
C TYR A 171 -18.96 -2.43 -12.09
N ARG A 172 -19.52 -1.34 -11.58
CA ARG A 172 -20.52 -1.36 -10.51
C ARG A 172 -21.68 -0.49 -10.92
N PHE A 173 -22.85 -1.11 -10.96
CA PHE A 173 -24.09 -0.48 -11.39
C PHE A 173 -24.97 -0.20 -10.18
N LEU A 174 -25.44 1.03 -10.08
CA LEU A 174 -26.52 1.41 -9.17
C LEU A 174 -27.84 1.30 -9.94
N ALA A 175 -28.76 0.46 -9.47
CA ALA A 175 -29.99 0.15 -10.21
C ALA A 175 -31.23 0.11 -9.32
N CYS A 176 -32.38 0.47 -9.90
CA CYS A 176 -33.70 0.27 -9.31
C CYS A 176 -34.34 -0.98 -9.93
N ALA A 177 -34.31 -2.11 -9.23
CA ALA A 177 -34.82 -3.38 -9.76
C ALA A 177 -36.27 -3.31 -10.29
N PRO A 178 -37.22 -2.61 -9.62
CA PRO A 178 -38.57 -2.41 -10.16
C PRO A 178 -38.62 -1.63 -11.48
N CYS A 179 -37.87 -0.52 -11.59
CA CYS A 179 -37.90 0.33 -12.79
C CYS A 179 -37.16 -0.30 -13.97
N VAL A 180 -36.07 -1.03 -13.71
CA VAL A 180 -35.36 -1.80 -14.73
C VAL A 180 -36.29 -2.82 -15.37
N ARG A 181 -37.06 -3.58 -14.59
CA ARG A 181 -38.01 -4.57 -15.11
C ARG A 181 -39.20 -3.95 -15.87
N LYS A 182 -39.53 -2.68 -15.60
CA LYS A 182 -40.58 -1.94 -16.31
C LYS A 182 -40.08 -1.29 -17.61
N GLY A 183 -38.79 -1.36 -17.90
CA GLY A 183 -38.20 -0.72 -19.08
C GLY A 183 -38.16 0.81 -19.00
N GLU A 184 -38.08 1.37 -17.78
CA GLU A 184 -37.96 2.82 -17.59
C GLU A 184 -36.65 3.34 -18.20
N ALA A 185 -36.73 4.49 -18.87
CA ALA A 185 -35.65 5.00 -19.73
C ALA A 185 -34.32 5.32 -19.02
N LEU A 186 -34.30 5.48 -17.69
CA LEU A 186 -33.07 5.76 -16.93
C LEU A 186 -33.16 5.20 -15.51
N ALA A 187 -32.92 3.89 -15.37
CA ALA A 187 -33.01 3.17 -14.09
C ALA A 187 -31.68 2.57 -13.61
N VAL A 188 -30.60 2.74 -14.39
CA VAL A 188 -29.27 2.19 -14.12
C VAL A 188 -28.23 3.30 -14.24
N PHE A 189 -27.32 3.38 -13.29
CA PHE A 189 -26.24 4.37 -13.26
C PHE A 189 -24.89 3.71 -12.99
N SER A 190 -23.82 4.25 -13.57
CA SER A 190 -22.46 3.77 -13.39
C SER A 190 -21.48 4.94 -13.44
N PHE A 191 -20.34 4.80 -12.76
CA PHE A 191 -19.25 5.76 -12.85
C PHE A 191 -18.41 5.54 -14.10
N SER A 192 -18.24 4.27 -14.49
CA SER A 192 -17.51 3.86 -15.69
C SER A 192 -18.47 3.53 -16.83
N VAL A 193 -18.11 3.94 -18.05
CA VAL A 193 -18.86 3.62 -19.26
C VAL A 193 -18.62 2.15 -19.63
N PRO A 194 -19.68 1.33 -19.82
CA PRO A 194 -19.53 -0.05 -20.26
C PRO A 194 -18.79 -0.15 -21.61
N PRO A 195 -18.03 -1.24 -21.84
CA PRO A 195 -17.21 -1.36 -23.05
C PRO A 195 -18.07 -1.64 -24.30
N ASP A 196 -19.16 -2.39 -24.13
CA ASP A 196 -20.14 -2.71 -25.17
C ASP A 196 -21.42 -1.90 -24.98
N PRO A 197 -22.14 -1.54 -26.06
CA PRO A 197 -23.41 -0.84 -25.95
C PRO A 197 -24.44 -1.71 -25.20
N PRO A 198 -24.89 -1.26 -24.01
CA PRO A 198 -25.83 -2.03 -23.21
C PRO A 198 -27.22 -2.07 -23.85
N GLN A 199 -28.03 -3.06 -23.47
CA GLN A 199 -29.44 -3.15 -23.92
C GLN A 199 -30.37 -2.16 -23.19
N VAL A 200 -29.82 -1.46 -22.18
CA VAL A 200 -30.52 -0.46 -21.36
C VAL A 200 -29.69 0.82 -21.33
N ALA A 201 -30.34 1.98 -21.22
CA ALA A 201 -29.61 3.23 -20.99
C ALA A 201 -28.94 3.21 -19.61
N VAL A 202 -27.63 3.46 -19.58
CA VAL A 202 -26.83 3.57 -18.36
C VAL A 202 -26.39 5.01 -18.20
N GLY A 203 -26.83 5.65 -17.12
CA GLY A 203 -26.50 7.04 -16.85
C GLY A 203 -25.22 7.25 -16.04
N GLY A 204 -24.53 8.36 -16.30
CA GLY A 204 -23.36 8.78 -15.51
C GLY A 204 -23.75 9.44 -14.17
N PRO A 205 -22.76 9.78 -13.31
CA PRO A 205 -22.99 10.51 -12.06
C PRO A 205 -23.74 11.83 -12.25
N ASP A 206 -23.38 12.62 -13.26
CA ASP A 206 -24.04 13.90 -13.56
C ASP A 206 -25.49 13.72 -14.05
N GLU A 207 -25.78 12.59 -14.69
CA GLU A 207 -27.14 12.26 -15.13
C GLU A 207 -27.99 11.82 -13.95
N LEU A 208 -27.44 11.09 -12.99
CA LEU A 208 -28.10 10.80 -11.72
C LEU A 208 -28.47 12.10 -10.99
N LEU A 209 -27.51 13.01 -10.80
CA LEU A 209 -27.76 14.28 -10.09
C LEU A 209 -28.80 15.15 -10.80
N ARG A 210 -28.74 15.24 -12.14
CA ARG A 210 -29.74 15.98 -12.94
C ARG A 210 -31.12 15.33 -12.90
N ALA A 211 -31.19 14.00 -12.94
CA ALA A 211 -32.45 13.26 -12.84
C ALA A 211 -33.09 13.42 -11.46
N LEU A 212 -32.31 13.29 -10.38
CA LEU A 212 -32.75 13.55 -9.00
C LEU A 212 -33.27 14.99 -8.84
N SER A 213 -32.54 15.97 -9.39
CA SER A 213 -32.91 17.38 -9.33
C SER A 213 -34.23 17.65 -10.04
N ARG A 214 -34.43 17.05 -11.23
CA ARG A 214 -35.68 17.14 -11.98
C ARG A 214 -36.83 16.51 -11.22
N ALA A 215 -36.62 15.29 -10.71
CA ALA A 215 -37.64 14.52 -10.01
C ALA A 215 -38.11 15.26 -8.76
N LEU A 216 -37.17 15.75 -7.93
CA LEU A 216 -37.48 16.51 -6.71
C LEU A 216 -38.26 17.80 -6.96
N LEU A 217 -37.93 18.53 -8.03
CA LEU A 217 -38.54 19.83 -8.32
C LEU A 217 -39.89 19.72 -9.05
N ARG A 218 -40.08 18.69 -9.88
CA ARG A 218 -41.19 18.64 -10.84
C ARG A 218 -42.10 17.42 -10.74
N GLU A 219 -41.58 16.29 -10.27
CA GLU A 219 -42.28 14.99 -10.42
C GLU A 219 -42.71 14.42 -9.06
N TRP A 220 -41.91 14.57 -8.01
CA TRP A 220 -42.20 14.01 -6.70
C TRP A 220 -43.24 14.83 -5.92
N SER A 221 -44.28 14.14 -5.46
CA SER A 221 -45.25 14.68 -4.50
C SER A 221 -44.70 14.60 -3.07
N ASP A 222 -45.30 15.33 -2.13
CA ASP A 222 -44.92 15.23 -0.70
C ASP A 222 -45.19 13.83 -0.12
N GLU A 223 -46.14 13.09 -0.69
CA GLU A 223 -46.40 11.68 -0.39
C GLU A 223 -45.24 10.80 -0.86
N MET A 224 -44.73 11.00 -2.09
CA MET A 224 -43.54 10.28 -2.57
C MET A 224 -42.30 10.61 -1.72
N LEU A 225 -42.17 11.85 -1.24
CA LEU A 225 -41.12 12.21 -0.29
C LEU A 225 -41.27 11.48 1.05
N ALA A 226 -42.47 11.06 1.46
CA ALA A 226 -42.66 10.29 2.68
C ALA A 226 -42.14 8.84 2.56
N ASP A 227 -42.10 8.30 1.34
CA ASP A 227 -41.70 6.91 1.04
C ASP A 227 -40.19 6.72 0.83
N PHE A 228 -39.40 7.77 1.00
CA PHE A 228 -37.95 7.68 0.83
C PHE A 228 -37.32 6.71 1.84
N PRO A 229 -36.21 6.06 1.45
CA PRO A 229 -35.62 4.96 2.20
C PRO A 229 -35.10 5.36 3.59
N SER A 230 -34.71 6.62 3.81
CA SER A 230 -34.24 7.10 5.11
C SER A 230 -34.89 8.42 5.53
N ALA A 231 -35.03 8.63 6.84
CA ALA A 231 -35.54 9.89 7.40
C ALA A 231 -34.68 11.10 7.01
N SER A 232 -33.36 10.91 6.95
CA SER A 232 -32.39 11.94 6.51
C SER A 232 -32.66 12.36 5.06
N CYS A 233 -32.89 11.40 4.15
CA CYS A 233 -33.20 11.72 2.77
C CYS A 233 -34.52 12.52 2.66
N ARG A 234 -35.52 12.22 3.51
CA ARG A 234 -36.81 12.94 3.54
C ARG A 234 -36.67 14.39 3.93
N GLU A 235 -35.97 14.64 5.02
CA GLU A 235 -35.80 15.98 5.57
C GLU A 235 -34.99 16.84 4.62
N GLU A 236 -33.89 16.31 4.09
CA GLU A 236 -33.04 17.04 3.16
C GLU A 236 -33.77 17.32 1.84
N ALA A 237 -34.52 16.35 1.30
CA ALA A 237 -35.33 16.58 0.10
C ALA A 237 -36.38 17.69 0.33
N ARG A 238 -37.07 17.70 1.47
CA ARG A 238 -38.03 18.75 1.83
C ARG A 238 -37.36 20.11 2.00
N ARG A 239 -36.20 20.15 2.63
CA ARG A 239 -35.40 21.37 2.81
C ARG A 239 -35.00 21.95 1.45
N LEU A 240 -34.36 21.15 0.60
CA LEU A 240 -33.88 21.59 -0.69
C LEU A 240 -35.03 22.02 -1.63
N ARG A 241 -36.17 21.33 -1.57
CA ARG A 241 -37.39 21.74 -2.30
C ARG A 241 -37.89 23.13 -1.86
N LYS A 242 -37.83 23.44 -0.57
CA LYS A 242 -38.22 24.76 -0.02
C LYS A 242 -37.24 25.86 -0.43
N GLU A 243 -35.94 25.59 -0.44
CA GLU A 243 -34.91 26.56 -0.81
C GLU A 243 -34.96 26.94 -2.30
N GLY A 244 -35.35 26.00 -3.17
CA GLY A 244 -35.46 26.22 -4.61
C GLY A 244 -34.12 26.47 -5.32
N GLY A 245 -34.18 26.62 -6.64
CA GLY A 245 -33.01 26.90 -7.50
C GLY A 245 -33.41 27.53 -8.84
N ALA A 246 -32.52 28.35 -9.41
CA ALA A 246 -32.78 29.06 -10.67
C ALA A 246 -32.83 28.13 -11.91
N SER A 247 -32.18 26.96 -11.85
CA SER A 247 -32.22 25.92 -12.89
C SER A 247 -31.93 24.52 -12.32
N ILE A 248 -32.25 23.46 -13.07
CA ILE A 248 -31.92 22.07 -12.71
C ILE A 248 -30.40 21.89 -12.52
N ASN A 249 -29.58 22.49 -13.38
CA ASN A 249 -28.12 22.35 -13.30
C ASN A 249 -27.55 23.09 -12.08
N ALA A 250 -28.08 24.28 -11.77
CA ALA A 250 -27.69 25.02 -10.56
C ALA A 250 -28.10 24.31 -9.27
N PHE A 251 -29.10 23.44 -9.33
CA PHE A 251 -29.51 22.61 -8.21
C PHE A 251 -28.63 21.35 -8.13
N ALA A 252 -28.37 20.70 -9.26
CA ALA A 252 -27.49 19.53 -9.31
C ALA A 252 -26.05 19.83 -8.84
N SER A 253 -25.55 21.05 -9.06
CA SER A 253 -24.22 21.48 -8.60
C SER A 253 -24.08 21.60 -7.08
N ARG A 254 -25.20 21.60 -6.33
CA ARG A 254 -25.23 21.56 -4.86
C ARG A 254 -24.86 20.19 -4.30
N TRP A 255 -24.95 19.16 -5.14
CA TRP A 255 -24.72 17.78 -4.80
C TRP A 255 -23.42 17.27 -5.42
N GLU A 256 -22.79 16.33 -4.72
CA GLU A 256 -21.63 15.60 -5.19
C GLU A 256 -21.85 14.11 -4.95
N VAL A 257 -21.65 13.27 -5.97
CA VAL A 257 -21.66 11.82 -5.77
C VAL A 257 -20.41 11.42 -4.98
N PHE A 258 -20.59 11.15 -3.70
CA PHE A 258 -19.49 10.73 -2.83
C PHE A 258 -19.11 9.28 -3.14
N ASN A 259 -20.09 8.38 -3.17
CA ASN A 259 -19.86 6.96 -3.48
C ASN A 259 -21.01 6.42 -4.35
N LEU A 260 -20.69 5.82 -5.50
CA LEU A 260 -21.69 5.28 -6.43
C LEU A 260 -21.78 3.75 -6.29
N GLY A 261 -22.63 3.31 -5.37
CA GLY A 261 -22.87 1.91 -5.05
C GLY A 261 -22.19 1.45 -3.75
N ALA A 262 -22.60 0.29 -3.24
CA ALA A 262 -22.05 -0.32 -2.05
C ALA A 262 -20.52 -0.51 -2.16
N SER A 263 -19.80 -0.11 -1.12
CA SER A 263 -18.33 -0.17 -1.07
C SER A 263 -17.86 -0.67 0.30
N PRO A 264 -17.03 -1.73 0.38
CA PRO A 264 -16.50 -2.19 1.65
C PRO A 264 -15.55 -1.11 2.19
N PHE A 265 -15.53 -0.94 3.51
CA PHE A 265 -14.64 0.04 4.14
C PHE A 265 -13.83 -0.53 5.31
N LEU A 266 -12.71 0.12 5.61
CA LEU A 266 -11.88 -0.09 6.79
C LEU A 266 -11.73 1.24 7.52
N LEU A 267 -11.91 1.21 8.83
CA LEU A 267 -11.67 2.34 9.71
C LEU A 267 -10.52 1.99 10.64
N THR A 268 -9.46 2.80 10.62
CA THR A 268 -8.29 2.59 11.49
C THR A 268 -7.97 3.85 12.26
N ALA A 269 -7.32 3.70 13.42
CA ALA A 269 -6.71 4.82 14.13
C ALA A 269 -5.78 5.61 13.19
N LEU A 270 -5.85 6.94 13.23
CA LEU A 270 -5.02 7.77 12.36
C LEU A 270 -3.55 7.63 12.77
N SER A 271 -2.71 7.18 11.83
CA SER A 271 -1.26 7.30 11.95
C SER A 271 -0.83 8.57 11.19
N PRO A 272 -0.42 9.62 11.91
CA PRO A 272 -0.45 10.97 11.37
C PRO A 272 0.75 11.36 10.51
N LEU A 273 1.84 10.59 10.48
CA LEU A 273 3.00 10.89 9.63
C LEU A 273 3.31 9.73 8.70
N ARG A 274 3.61 10.02 7.44
CA ARG A 274 4.25 9.06 6.53
C ARG A 274 5.73 8.89 6.87
N TRP A 275 6.33 7.81 6.40
CA TRP A 275 7.76 7.53 6.59
C TRP A 275 8.67 8.67 6.14
N ASP A 276 8.43 9.22 4.94
CA ASP A 276 9.20 10.31 4.37
C ASP A 276 9.00 11.62 5.14
N GLU A 277 7.75 11.93 5.51
CA GLU A 277 7.41 13.07 6.35
C GLU A 277 8.14 13.00 7.70
N TRP A 278 8.09 11.85 8.38
CA TRP A 278 8.78 11.62 9.65
C TRP A 278 10.30 11.80 9.53
N CYS A 279 10.92 11.21 8.52
CA CYS A 279 12.36 11.33 8.32
C CYS A 279 12.78 12.78 8.08
N ASP A 280 11.94 13.56 7.40
CA ASP A 280 12.15 14.99 7.20
C ASP A 280 11.98 15.78 8.52
N VAL A 281 10.93 15.50 9.32
CA VAL A 281 10.70 16.12 10.66
C VAL A 281 11.94 15.92 11.52
N VAL A 282 12.34 14.67 11.69
CA VAL A 282 13.48 14.28 12.54
C VAL A 282 14.78 14.87 12.00
N GLY A 283 14.91 15.03 10.68
CA GLY A 283 16.05 15.71 10.05
C GLY A 283 16.08 17.22 10.25
N GLY A 284 15.08 17.82 10.90
CA GLY A 284 15.01 19.26 11.19
C GLY A 284 14.02 20.04 10.34
N ARG A 285 13.18 19.41 9.51
CA ARG A 285 12.13 20.12 8.77
C ARG A 285 11.17 20.79 9.77
N PRO A 286 10.99 22.12 9.71
CA PRO A 286 10.09 22.79 10.64
C PRO A 286 8.65 22.36 10.38
N GLU A 287 7.85 22.24 11.45
CA GLU A 287 6.43 21.85 11.36
C GLU A 287 5.64 22.74 10.38
N GLY A 288 5.95 24.04 10.37
CA GLY A 288 5.35 25.02 9.46
C GLY A 288 5.72 24.83 7.98
N ALA A 289 6.77 24.07 7.63
CA ALA A 289 7.17 23.80 6.25
C ALA A 289 6.53 22.54 5.65
N PHE A 290 5.79 21.76 6.44
CA PHE A 290 4.93 20.71 5.88
C PHE A 290 3.67 21.29 5.23
N VAL A 291 3.31 22.52 5.60
CA VAL A 291 2.28 23.31 4.98
C VAL A 291 2.98 24.27 4.02
N PRO A 292 2.71 24.25 2.72
CA PRO A 292 3.18 25.33 1.84
C PRO A 292 2.77 26.68 2.47
N GLY A 293 3.68 27.65 2.54
CA GLY A 293 3.37 28.95 3.17
C GLY A 293 2.21 29.73 2.51
N GLY A 294 1.77 29.31 1.32
CA GLY A 294 0.60 29.81 0.63
C GLY A 294 -0.71 29.08 1.01
N ALA A 295 -1.84 29.56 0.48
CA ALA A 295 -3.09 28.82 0.57
C ALA A 295 -2.91 27.42 -0.06
N PRO A 296 -3.44 26.34 0.56
CA PRO A 296 -3.39 25.01 -0.02
C PRO A 296 -3.92 25.03 -1.45
N GLN A 297 -3.16 24.47 -2.39
CA GLN A 297 -3.53 24.44 -3.81
C GLN A 297 -4.38 23.21 -4.17
N SER A 298 -4.54 22.28 -3.22
CA SER A 298 -5.38 21.08 -3.36
C SER A 298 -6.00 20.67 -2.02
N LEU A 299 -7.08 19.87 -2.07
CA LEU A 299 -7.69 19.28 -0.87
C LEU A 299 -6.72 18.37 -0.12
N ALA A 300 -5.86 17.64 -0.84
CA ALA A 300 -4.83 16.81 -0.21
C ALA A 300 -3.81 17.66 0.57
N ALA A 301 -3.41 18.82 0.04
CA ALA A 301 -2.55 19.76 0.75
C ALA A 301 -3.25 20.35 1.99
N PHE A 302 -4.56 20.65 1.90
CA PHE A 302 -5.35 21.10 3.05
C PHE A 302 -5.50 20.01 4.12
N SER A 303 -5.74 18.76 3.69
CA SER A 303 -5.81 17.58 4.56
C SER A 303 -4.49 17.33 5.29
N ALA A 304 -3.36 17.40 4.58
CA ALA A 304 -2.04 17.33 5.17
C ALA A 304 -1.87 18.43 6.23
N ARG A 305 -2.21 19.68 5.90
CA ARG A 305 -2.21 20.79 6.88
C ARG A 305 -3.05 20.47 8.12
N ARG A 306 -4.27 19.96 7.97
CA ARG A 306 -5.15 19.64 9.10
C ARG A 306 -4.60 18.50 9.96
N ARG A 307 -4.04 17.44 9.34
CA ARG A 307 -3.30 16.38 10.06
C ARG A 307 -2.20 16.98 10.93
N LEU A 308 -1.43 17.93 10.38
CA LEU A 308 -0.29 18.54 11.05
C LEU A 308 -0.70 19.53 12.14
N GLU A 309 -1.76 20.32 11.92
CA GLU A 309 -2.35 21.17 12.96
C GLU A 309 -2.81 20.32 14.15
N TRP A 310 -3.36 19.13 13.89
CA TRP A 310 -3.69 18.18 14.95
C TRP A 310 -2.43 17.62 15.62
N LEU A 311 -1.43 17.22 14.85
CA LEU A 311 -0.12 16.81 15.38
C LEU A 311 0.46 17.86 16.30
N GLY A 312 0.56 19.13 15.89
CA GLY A 312 1.11 20.20 16.73
C GLY A 312 0.26 20.49 17.98
N ALA A 313 -1.04 20.17 17.96
CA ALA A 313 -1.91 20.32 19.12
C ALA A 313 -1.81 19.16 20.12
N ALA A 314 -1.43 17.97 19.66
CA ALA A 314 -1.42 16.76 20.47
C ALA A 314 0.01 16.22 20.75
N LEU A 315 1.01 16.63 19.95
CA LEU A 315 2.43 16.56 20.30
C LEU A 315 2.74 17.67 21.32
N PRO A 316 3.36 17.36 22.47
CA PRO A 316 3.91 18.39 23.35
C PRO A 316 4.99 19.18 22.59
N PRO A 317 5.12 20.50 22.84
CA PRO A 317 5.97 21.39 22.06
C PRO A 317 7.42 20.92 22.08
N SER A 318 7.99 20.69 20.88
CA SER A 318 9.40 20.68 20.41
C SER A 318 10.59 20.28 21.30
N GLY A 319 10.44 20.02 22.59
CA GLY A 319 11.49 19.64 23.54
C GLY A 319 11.73 18.13 23.64
N ARG A 320 11.37 17.36 22.61
CA ARG A 320 11.59 15.89 22.57
C ARG A 320 12.96 15.49 22.00
N LEU A 321 13.62 16.39 21.26
CA LEU A 321 15.00 16.19 20.82
C LEU A 321 15.93 16.59 21.96
N PHE A 322 16.77 15.66 22.41
CA PHE A 322 17.76 15.83 23.49
C PHE A 322 18.67 17.04 23.26
N TYR A 323 18.92 17.37 22.00
CA TYR A 323 19.88 18.42 21.62
C TYR A 323 19.21 19.63 20.97
N GLY A 324 17.93 19.90 21.29
CA GLY A 324 17.16 21.05 20.81
C GLY A 324 17.73 22.44 21.18
N PHE A 325 18.77 22.50 22.01
CA PHE A 325 19.36 23.75 22.52
C PHE A 325 20.53 24.31 21.68
N ASP A 326 21.07 23.56 20.71
CA ASP A 326 22.14 24.03 19.82
C ASP A 326 21.57 24.73 18.59
N GLY A 327 21.79 26.05 18.43
CA GLY A 327 21.66 26.85 17.20
C GLY A 327 20.38 26.70 16.35
N THR A 328 20.20 25.55 15.69
CA THR A 328 19.04 25.19 14.86
C THR A 328 18.13 24.09 15.44
N GLY A 329 18.51 23.48 16.57
CA GLY A 329 17.70 22.54 17.35
C GLY A 329 17.81 21.06 16.95
N VAL A 330 18.85 20.64 16.22
CA VAL A 330 19.05 19.24 15.78
C VAL A 330 20.50 18.76 15.93
N ASP A 331 20.69 17.50 16.35
CA ASP A 331 21.98 16.81 16.46
C ASP A 331 22.07 15.59 15.55
N ALA A 332 23.19 15.43 14.82
CA ALA A 332 23.36 14.38 13.82
C ALA A 332 23.22 12.95 14.38
N ILE A 333 23.72 12.72 15.60
CA ILE A 333 23.71 11.38 16.22
C ILE A 333 22.28 11.05 16.66
N GLU A 334 21.57 12.01 17.25
CA GLU A 334 20.17 11.86 17.62
C GLU A 334 19.28 11.66 16.39
N VAL A 335 19.42 12.50 15.35
CA VAL A 335 18.66 12.36 14.09
C VAL A 335 18.88 10.98 13.50
N LEU A 336 20.12 10.50 13.45
CA LEU A 336 20.41 9.18 12.91
C LEU A 336 19.83 8.06 13.79
N ALA A 337 19.96 8.17 15.11
CA ALA A 337 19.43 7.18 16.06
C ALA A 337 17.92 7.01 15.90
N LEU A 338 17.17 8.12 15.75
CA LEU A 338 15.72 8.11 15.53
C LEU A 338 15.34 7.45 14.19
N LYS A 339 16.06 7.76 13.10
CA LYS A 339 15.85 7.16 11.77
C LYS A 339 16.18 5.67 11.75
N VAL A 340 17.26 5.27 12.41
CA VAL A 340 17.69 3.86 12.53
C VAL A 340 16.72 3.07 13.42
N ALA A 341 16.27 3.64 14.53
CA ALA A 341 15.29 3.02 15.41
C ALA A 341 13.93 2.83 14.72
N SER A 342 13.43 3.82 13.96
CA SER A 342 12.22 3.65 13.16
C SER A 342 12.41 2.58 12.08
N PHE A 343 13.60 2.49 11.47
CA PHE A 343 13.89 1.46 10.49
C PHE A 343 13.94 0.05 11.10
N ARG A 344 14.49 -0.09 12.31
CA ARG A 344 14.43 -1.36 13.07
C ARG A 344 12.98 -1.78 13.30
N GLN A 345 12.13 -0.88 13.78
CA GLN A 345 10.72 -1.17 14.04
C GLN A 345 10.01 -1.64 12.76
N LEU A 346 10.29 -1.03 11.60
CA LEU A 346 9.80 -1.50 10.30
C LEU A 346 10.23 -2.94 10.01
N LEU A 347 11.51 -3.28 10.13
CA LEU A 347 12.00 -4.64 9.87
C LEU A 347 11.37 -5.68 10.82
N VAL A 348 11.18 -5.31 12.10
CA VAL A 348 10.49 -6.19 13.07
C VAL A 348 9.03 -6.38 12.68
N ALA A 349 8.34 -5.32 12.26
CA ALA A 349 6.96 -5.40 11.77
C ALA A 349 6.85 -6.32 10.54
N LEU A 350 7.79 -6.23 9.59
CA LEU A 350 7.83 -7.12 8.41
C LEU A 350 8.05 -8.58 8.78
N ARG A 351 8.99 -8.85 9.69
CA ARG A 351 9.23 -10.20 10.19
C ARG A 351 7.97 -10.79 10.81
N GLN A 352 7.26 -10.01 11.63
CA GLN A 352 6.03 -10.44 12.27
C GLN A 352 4.88 -10.63 11.27
N PHE A 353 4.73 -9.71 10.33
CA PHE A 353 3.79 -9.83 9.22
C PHE A 353 3.98 -11.16 8.48
N TYR A 354 5.23 -11.48 8.12
CA TYR A 354 5.53 -12.74 7.44
C TYR A 354 5.25 -13.96 8.33
N ARG A 355 5.65 -13.95 9.61
CA ARG A 355 5.41 -15.08 10.51
C ARG A 355 3.92 -15.40 10.68
N THR A 356 3.09 -14.37 10.71
CA THR A 356 1.64 -14.52 10.87
C THR A 356 0.97 -14.95 9.56
N THR A 357 1.34 -14.33 8.44
CA THR A 357 0.62 -14.51 7.17
C THR A 357 1.26 -15.54 6.23
N SER A 358 2.49 -15.95 6.51
CA SER A 358 3.34 -16.79 5.64
C SER A 358 3.43 -16.27 4.21
N GLN A 359 3.40 -14.94 4.03
CA GLN A 359 3.62 -14.25 2.75
C GLN A 359 4.35 -12.92 2.97
N PRO A 360 5.09 -12.43 1.95
CA PRO A 360 5.62 -11.07 1.97
C PRO A 360 4.52 -10.01 1.75
N HIS A 361 4.87 -8.77 2.06
CA HIS A 361 3.99 -7.59 1.93
C HIS A 361 3.90 -7.12 0.47
N LEU A 362 5.03 -7.06 -0.24
CA LEU A 362 5.25 -6.68 -1.66
C LEU A 362 4.77 -5.29 -2.11
N ASP A 363 4.23 -4.49 -1.19
CA ASP A 363 3.67 -3.17 -1.48
C ASP A 363 4.13 -2.13 -0.44
N LEU A 364 5.38 -2.23 0.02
CA LEU A 364 5.92 -1.27 0.97
C LEU A 364 6.22 0.05 0.27
N SER A 365 5.74 1.15 0.83
CA SER A 365 6.00 2.51 0.37
C SER A 365 5.87 3.48 1.54
N SER A 366 6.20 4.75 1.34
CA SER A 366 5.98 5.78 2.36
C SER A 366 4.52 5.97 2.73
N GLY A 367 3.57 5.57 1.86
CA GLY A 367 2.13 5.57 2.16
C GLY A 367 1.65 4.39 3.01
N HIS A 368 2.43 3.30 3.09
CA HIS A 368 2.09 2.12 3.88
C HIS A 368 2.92 1.98 5.16
N VAL A 369 4.01 2.74 5.29
CA VAL A 369 4.78 2.83 6.53
C VAL A 369 4.48 4.18 7.17
N LEU A 370 3.58 4.16 8.13
CA LEU A 370 3.14 5.36 8.86
C LEU A 370 3.74 5.36 10.27
N LEU A 371 3.76 6.52 10.91
CA LEU A 371 4.27 6.68 12.27
C LEU A 371 3.24 7.37 13.16
N ASP A 372 3.08 6.76 14.32
CA ASP A 372 2.30 7.24 15.45
C ASP A 372 3.25 7.89 16.46
N SER A 373 2.80 8.98 17.07
CA SER A 373 3.53 9.72 18.10
C SER A 373 2.88 9.65 19.50
N TYR A 374 1.82 8.83 19.62
CA TYR A 374 1.04 8.61 20.83
C TYR A 374 1.26 7.18 21.34
N GLY A 375 2.10 7.01 22.37
CA GLY A 375 2.29 5.72 23.04
C GLY A 375 3.67 5.60 23.68
N ALA A 376 3.88 4.57 24.51
CA ALA A 376 5.22 4.22 24.96
C ALA A 376 6.06 3.81 23.73
N GLY A 377 7.04 4.63 23.36
CA GLY A 377 7.94 4.32 22.25
C GLY A 377 8.79 3.08 22.54
N ASP A 378 9.40 2.52 21.50
CA ASP A 378 10.36 1.41 21.64
C ASP A 378 11.78 1.98 21.50
N GLY A 379 12.38 2.35 22.63
CA GLY A 379 13.72 2.90 22.69
C GLY A 379 13.98 3.78 23.91
N LEU A 380 15.27 3.96 24.20
CA LEU A 380 15.72 5.03 25.08
C LEU A 380 16.18 6.22 24.22
N PRO A 381 15.89 7.44 24.65
CA PRO A 381 15.21 7.75 25.93
C PRO A 381 13.68 7.61 25.88
N SER A 382 13.04 7.39 27.03
CA SER A 382 11.58 7.15 27.16
C SER A 382 10.69 8.27 26.61
N PHE A 383 11.27 9.43 26.30
CA PHE A 383 10.63 10.59 25.67
C PHE A 383 10.48 10.45 24.15
N TRP A 384 11.19 9.51 23.51
CA TRP A 384 11.02 9.17 22.10
C TRP A 384 9.81 8.27 21.89
N THR A 385 8.63 8.85 22.08
CA THR A 385 7.33 8.18 22.01
C THR A 385 6.84 8.07 20.56
N PHE A 386 7.56 7.33 19.71
CA PHE A 386 7.10 7.05 18.34
C PHE A 386 7.02 5.54 18.09
N GLN A 387 6.10 5.15 17.22
CA GLN A 387 5.98 3.77 16.76
C GLN A 387 5.61 3.69 15.28
N VAL A 388 6.27 2.80 14.55
CA VAL A 388 5.91 2.46 13.17
C VAL A 388 4.57 1.70 13.15
N ARG A 389 3.77 1.99 12.13
CA ARG A 389 2.48 1.36 11.81
C ARG A 389 2.53 0.88 10.36
N LEU A 390 2.48 -0.43 10.18
CA LEU A 390 2.45 -1.05 8.85
C LEU A 390 0.99 -1.17 8.37
N HIS A 391 0.68 -0.51 7.26
CA HIS A 391 -0.60 -0.55 6.55
C HIS A 391 -0.46 -1.34 5.23
N GLY A 392 -1.56 -1.56 4.49
CA GLY A 392 -1.51 -2.27 3.20
C GLY A 392 -1.49 -3.80 3.32
N LEU A 393 -1.96 -4.33 4.46
CA LEU A 393 -1.73 -5.71 4.91
C LEU A 393 -2.34 -6.80 4.01
N ALA A 394 -3.10 -6.46 2.97
CA ALA A 394 -3.63 -7.40 1.99
C ALA A 394 -3.31 -7.01 0.53
N SER A 395 -2.28 -6.20 0.30
CA SER A 395 -1.85 -5.83 -1.05
C SER A 395 -1.34 -7.03 -1.88
N ALA A 396 -0.47 -7.85 -1.31
CA ALA A 396 -0.08 -9.13 -1.89
C ALA A 396 -1.14 -10.21 -1.66
N ARG A 397 -1.39 -11.05 -2.67
CA ARG A 397 -2.42 -12.09 -2.63
C ARG A 397 -1.85 -13.48 -2.89
N LYS A 398 -2.03 -14.40 -1.94
CA LYS A 398 -1.88 -15.85 -2.18
C LYS A 398 -3.00 -16.38 -3.07
N THR A 399 -2.67 -17.22 -4.05
CA THR A 399 -3.63 -17.86 -4.94
C THR A 399 -3.15 -19.23 -5.39
N ASN A 400 -4.11 -20.13 -5.65
CA ASN A 400 -3.87 -21.43 -6.29
C ASN A 400 -4.30 -21.46 -7.76
N ALA A 401 -4.71 -20.31 -8.32
CA ALA A 401 -5.27 -20.23 -9.66
C ALA A 401 -4.28 -20.58 -10.80
N VAL A 402 -2.99 -20.76 -10.48
CA VAL A 402 -1.97 -21.25 -11.43
C VAL A 402 -1.75 -22.76 -11.35
N GLY A 403 -2.38 -23.47 -10.40
CA GLY A 403 -2.17 -24.90 -10.15
C GLY A 403 -1.27 -25.21 -8.95
N ALA A 404 -0.68 -24.19 -8.33
CA ALA A 404 0.11 -24.27 -7.10
C ALA A 404 -0.08 -22.99 -6.27
N GLU A 405 0.21 -23.05 -4.97
CA GLU A 405 0.17 -21.86 -4.10
C GLU A 405 1.28 -20.89 -4.52
N THR A 406 0.88 -19.70 -4.95
CA THR A 406 1.79 -18.62 -5.34
C THR A 406 1.34 -17.30 -4.75
N VAL A 407 2.30 -16.40 -4.50
CA VAL A 407 2.03 -15.04 -4.05
C VAL A 407 2.07 -14.11 -5.26
N LEU A 408 0.99 -13.37 -5.48
CA LEU A 408 0.94 -12.33 -6.49
C LEU A 408 1.23 -10.96 -5.86
N PRO A 409 2.09 -10.13 -6.46
CA PRO A 409 2.34 -8.75 -6.02
C PRO A 409 1.07 -7.87 -6.12
N PRO A 410 1.06 -6.61 -5.67
CA PRO A 410 -0.03 -5.67 -5.96
C PRO A 410 -0.20 -5.44 -7.49
N PRO A 411 -1.42 -5.10 -7.98
CA PRO A 411 -1.68 -4.86 -9.40
C PRO A 411 -0.93 -3.64 -9.95
N GLU A 412 -0.74 -2.62 -9.12
CA GLU A 412 -0.09 -1.36 -9.49
C GLU A 412 1.12 -1.15 -8.57
N PRO A 413 2.27 -1.76 -8.91
CA PRO A 413 3.49 -1.58 -8.14
C PRO A 413 4.00 -0.13 -8.26
N LEU A 414 4.45 0.44 -7.15
CA LEU A 414 4.91 1.84 -7.09
C LEU A 414 6.44 1.94 -7.23
N PHE A 415 6.93 2.57 -8.29
CA PHE A 415 8.33 2.97 -8.40
C PHE A 415 8.63 4.16 -7.45
N PRO A 416 9.80 4.21 -6.78
CA PRO A 416 10.93 3.28 -6.82
C PRO A 416 10.88 2.17 -5.77
N PHE A 417 9.75 1.99 -5.07
CA PHE A 417 9.68 1.05 -3.95
C PHE A 417 9.51 -0.40 -4.37
N ALA A 418 8.82 -0.65 -5.47
CA ALA A 418 8.65 -1.99 -6.01
C ALA A 418 9.98 -2.54 -6.52
N ALA A 419 10.32 -3.74 -6.05
CA ALA A 419 11.52 -4.44 -6.51
C ALA A 419 11.47 -4.71 -8.02
N PRO A 420 12.62 -4.75 -8.73
CA PRO A 420 12.65 -5.00 -10.17
C PRO A 420 11.86 -6.25 -10.57
N GLU A 421 11.93 -7.32 -9.78
CA GLU A 421 11.25 -8.59 -10.02
C GLU A 421 9.71 -8.45 -9.98
N ILE A 422 9.19 -7.52 -9.16
CA ILE A 422 7.76 -7.19 -9.11
C ILE A 422 7.34 -6.42 -10.37
N LEU A 423 8.15 -5.43 -10.77
CA LEU A 423 7.90 -4.64 -11.97
C LEU A 423 7.93 -5.52 -13.22
N GLU A 424 8.96 -6.36 -13.35
CA GLU A 424 9.13 -7.32 -14.44
C GLU A 424 7.96 -8.31 -14.51
N PHE A 425 7.54 -8.88 -13.37
CA PHE A 425 6.38 -9.78 -13.31
C PHE A 425 5.09 -9.12 -13.83
N ARG A 426 4.90 -7.83 -13.51
CA ARG A 426 3.73 -7.06 -13.91
C ARG A 426 3.76 -6.63 -15.37
N LEU A 427 4.94 -6.28 -15.89
CA LEU A 427 5.15 -5.95 -17.30
C LEU A 427 5.11 -7.20 -18.20
N ALA A 428 5.51 -8.37 -17.69
CA ALA A 428 5.58 -9.60 -18.47
C ALA A 428 4.19 -10.19 -18.77
N ALA A 429 3.72 -10.00 -19.99
CA ALA A 429 2.63 -10.81 -20.55
C ALA A 429 3.10 -12.26 -20.84
N PRO A 430 2.20 -13.25 -20.96
CA PRO A 430 2.58 -14.60 -21.39
C PRO A 430 3.32 -14.56 -22.74
N ARG A 431 4.53 -15.10 -22.80
CA ARG A 431 5.44 -15.04 -23.95
C ARG A 431 5.39 -16.33 -24.78
N PRO A 432 5.60 -16.30 -26.10
CA PRO A 432 5.72 -17.51 -26.91
C PRO A 432 6.99 -18.29 -26.54
N ALA A 433 6.92 -19.61 -26.52
CA ALA A 433 8.08 -20.49 -26.41
C ALA A 433 7.85 -21.81 -27.13
N ASP A 434 8.96 -22.49 -27.44
CA ASP A 434 8.98 -23.88 -27.89
C ASP A 434 9.23 -24.79 -26.69
N VAL A 435 8.36 -25.79 -26.51
CA VAL A 435 8.48 -26.79 -25.44
C VAL A 435 8.87 -28.11 -26.06
N TYR A 436 9.90 -28.74 -25.50
CA TYR A 436 10.28 -30.11 -25.85
C TYR A 436 10.10 -30.97 -24.61
N VAL A 437 9.45 -32.12 -24.78
CA VAL A 437 9.38 -33.16 -23.75
C VAL A 437 10.50 -34.13 -24.05
N SER A 438 11.41 -34.34 -23.11
CA SER A 438 12.51 -35.31 -23.23
C SER A 438 12.13 -36.65 -22.61
N ASP A 439 11.45 -36.63 -21.47
CA ASP A 439 11.03 -37.85 -20.77
C ASP A 439 9.71 -37.65 -20.00
N VAL A 440 9.04 -38.76 -19.70
CA VAL A 440 7.81 -38.83 -18.89
C VAL A 440 8.04 -39.83 -17.76
N VAL A 441 8.45 -39.31 -16.61
CA VAL A 441 8.83 -40.11 -15.44
C VAL A 441 7.65 -40.27 -14.49
N PRO A 442 7.53 -41.42 -13.78
CA PRO A 442 6.56 -41.54 -12.68
C PRO A 442 6.85 -40.50 -11.60
N ALA A 443 5.80 -39.94 -10.98
CA ALA A 443 5.98 -39.11 -9.79
C ALA A 443 6.58 -39.92 -8.62
N GLU A 444 7.20 -39.23 -7.66
CA GLU A 444 7.84 -39.85 -6.50
C GLU A 444 6.86 -40.72 -5.68
N ARG A 445 7.40 -41.72 -4.95
CA ARG A 445 6.60 -42.67 -4.14
C ARG A 445 5.66 -41.93 -3.18
N GLY A 446 4.36 -42.04 -3.42
CA GLY A 446 3.31 -41.40 -2.60
C GLY A 446 2.53 -40.30 -3.31
N THR A 447 3.00 -39.84 -4.46
CA THR A 447 2.32 -38.86 -5.33
C THR A 447 1.73 -39.56 -6.55
N ALA A 448 0.43 -39.39 -6.81
CA ALA A 448 -0.22 -39.93 -8.00
C ALA A 448 0.11 -39.04 -9.23
N GLY A 449 0.47 -39.65 -10.36
CA GLY A 449 0.69 -38.95 -11.64
C GLY A 449 2.07 -39.17 -12.26
N VAL A 450 2.37 -38.38 -13.28
CA VAL A 450 3.65 -38.35 -14.01
C VAL A 450 4.28 -36.97 -13.96
N ARG A 451 5.61 -36.88 -14.02
CA ARG A 451 6.33 -35.62 -14.25
C ARG A 451 6.91 -35.63 -15.67
N LEU A 452 6.92 -34.46 -16.29
CA LEU A 452 7.53 -34.23 -17.59
C LEU A 452 8.90 -33.59 -17.37
N GLU A 453 9.91 -34.11 -18.05
CA GLU A 453 11.23 -33.48 -18.11
C GLU A 453 11.49 -33.03 -19.53
N GLY A 454 12.20 -31.93 -19.70
CA GLY A 454 12.48 -31.42 -21.03
C GLY A 454 13.17 -30.07 -21.05
N ARG A 455 13.01 -29.37 -22.17
CA ARG A 455 13.58 -28.03 -22.37
C ARG A 455 12.52 -27.04 -22.85
N LEU A 456 12.60 -25.83 -22.32
CA LEU A 456 11.81 -24.67 -22.72
C LEU A 456 12.74 -23.70 -23.43
N VAL A 457 12.37 -23.27 -24.64
CA VAL A 457 13.17 -22.39 -25.49
C VAL A 457 12.38 -21.14 -25.88
N ASP A 458 12.88 -19.96 -25.52
CA ASP A 458 12.43 -18.67 -26.05
C ASP A 458 13.58 -18.06 -26.89
N PRO A 459 13.47 -18.02 -28.22
CA PRO A 459 14.52 -17.48 -29.08
C PRO A 459 14.78 -15.99 -28.87
N ASN A 460 13.84 -15.25 -28.27
CA ASN A 460 14.03 -13.83 -27.92
C ASN A 460 14.65 -13.64 -26.53
N GLY A 461 14.90 -14.73 -25.80
CA GLY A 461 15.40 -14.73 -24.44
C GLY A 461 14.29 -14.98 -23.41
N LEU A 462 14.63 -15.79 -22.41
CA LEU A 462 13.73 -16.10 -21.29
C LEU A 462 13.52 -14.85 -20.42
N PHE A 463 12.26 -14.44 -20.26
CA PHE A 463 11.93 -13.21 -19.52
C PHE A 463 10.61 -13.32 -18.72
N PRO A 464 10.58 -12.90 -17.45
CA PRO A 464 11.75 -12.63 -16.57
C PRO A 464 12.70 -13.83 -16.52
N ARG A 465 13.96 -13.62 -16.14
CA ARG A 465 14.95 -14.71 -16.10
C ARG A 465 14.56 -15.69 -14.99
N PRO A 466 14.24 -16.97 -15.29
CA PRO A 466 13.77 -17.88 -14.25
C PRO A 466 14.87 -18.32 -13.30
N GLU A 467 14.60 -18.20 -12.00
CA GLU A 467 15.41 -18.76 -10.93
C GLU A 467 14.98 -20.20 -10.58
N GLU A 468 15.76 -20.88 -9.72
CA GLU A 468 15.44 -22.25 -9.30
C GLU A 468 14.08 -22.41 -8.60
N PRO A 469 13.69 -21.55 -7.64
CA PRO A 469 12.45 -21.72 -6.92
C PRO A 469 11.23 -21.20 -7.70
N ASP A 470 11.43 -20.63 -8.89
CA ASP A 470 10.35 -20.00 -9.66
C ASP A 470 9.46 -21.03 -10.33
N LEU A 471 8.15 -20.73 -10.35
CA LEU A 471 7.17 -21.50 -11.08
C LEU A 471 6.99 -20.90 -12.47
N ILE A 472 6.98 -21.74 -13.50
CA ILE A 472 6.73 -21.31 -14.87
C ILE A 472 5.46 -22.01 -15.33
N ARG A 473 4.44 -21.21 -15.65
CA ARG A 473 3.19 -21.74 -16.22
C ARG A 473 3.30 -21.76 -17.71
N VAL A 474 3.16 -22.95 -18.30
CA VAL A 474 3.07 -23.16 -19.73
C VAL A 474 1.62 -23.43 -20.11
N THR A 475 1.12 -22.73 -21.12
CA THR A 475 -0.24 -22.86 -21.65
C THR A 475 -0.21 -23.12 -23.16
N PHE A 476 -1.11 -23.99 -23.62
CA PHE A 476 -1.32 -24.30 -25.03
C PHE A 476 -2.69 -23.74 -25.44
N PRO A 477 -2.73 -22.57 -26.09
CA PRO A 477 -3.99 -21.94 -26.48
C PRO A 477 -4.71 -22.70 -27.60
N ASP A 478 -4.01 -23.54 -28.36
CA ASP A 478 -4.57 -24.29 -29.48
C ASP A 478 -4.89 -25.73 -29.06
N GLU A 479 -6.19 -26.03 -28.89
CA GLU A 479 -6.68 -27.37 -28.60
C GLU A 479 -6.47 -28.34 -29.79
N ALA A 480 -6.29 -27.83 -31.01
CA ALA A 480 -6.09 -28.64 -32.22
C ALA A 480 -4.78 -29.44 -32.20
N LEU A 481 -3.84 -29.11 -31.30
CA LEU A 481 -2.63 -29.89 -31.06
C LEU A 481 -2.95 -31.31 -30.55
N GLY A 482 -4.16 -31.57 -30.03
CA GLY A 482 -4.63 -32.91 -29.68
C GLY A 482 -3.84 -33.60 -28.55
N ILE A 483 -3.04 -32.81 -27.81
CA ILE A 483 -2.16 -33.26 -26.72
C ILE A 483 -2.99 -33.73 -25.53
N GLY A 484 -4.20 -33.18 -25.33
CA GLY A 484 -5.02 -33.46 -24.14
C GLY A 484 -4.58 -32.67 -22.90
N LEU A 485 -3.73 -31.65 -23.08
CA LEU A 485 -3.16 -30.83 -22.01
C LEU A 485 -3.25 -29.35 -22.38
N SER A 486 -4.01 -28.57 -21.62
CA SER A 486 -4.20 -27.12 -21.85
C SER A 486 -3.15 -26.26 -21.16
N SER A 487 -2.63 -26.72 -20.01
CA SER A 487 -1.52 -26.07 -19.32
C SER A 487 -0.85 -27.00 -18.32
N PHE A 488 0.38 -26.69 -17.95
CA PHE A 488 1.07 -27.31 -16.81
C PHE A 488 2.08 -26.34 -16.19
N LEU A 489 2.50 -26.66 -14.96
CA LEU A 489 3.55 -25.94 -14.24
C LEU A 489 4.88 -26.67 -14.39
N LEU A 490 5.94 -25.90 -14.58
CA LEU A 490 7.30 -26.41 -14.59
C LEU A 490 8.22 -25.55 -13.72
N GLN A 491 9.26 -26.19 -13.19
CA GLN A 491 10.36 -25.59 -12.47
C GLN A 491 11.66 -25.87 -13.21
N ARG A 492 12.66 -25.00 -12.99
CA ARG A 492 14.01 -25.25 -13.51
C ARG A 492 14.60 -26.48 -12.82
N GLN A 493 15.31 -27.32 -13.57
CA GLN A 493 16.06 -28.42 -12.95
C GLN A 493 17.13 -27.89 -11.98
N PRO A 494 17.25 -28.47 -10.77
CA PRO A 494 18.27 -28.07 -9.80
C PRO A 494 19.69 -28.18 -10.36
N ASN A 495 20.57 -27.24 -9.99
CA ASN A 495 21.99 -27.21 -10.41
C ASN A 495 22.23 -27.12 -11.93
N ARG A 496 21.21 -26.80 -12.73
CA ARG A 496 21.33 -26.59 -14.18
C ARG A 496 20.98 -25.13 -14.50
N PRO A 497 21.95 -24.21 -14.58
CA PRO A 497 21.66 -22.82 -14.87
C PRO A 497 21.07 -22.68 -16.28
N PRO A 498 20.10 -21.77 -16.49
CA PRO A 498 19.55 -21.52 -17.81
C PRO A 498 20.57 -20.77 -18.66
N THR A 499 20.54 -21.00 -19.97
CA THR A 499 21.15 -20.09 -20.94
C THR A 499 20.24 -18.88 -21.14
N TYR A 500 20.65 -17.92 -21.98
CA TYR A 500 19.80 -16.77 -22.30
C TYR A 500 18.45 -17.18 -22.93
N THR A 501 18.43 -18.21 -23.77
CA THR A 501 17.24 -18.62 -24.53
C THR A 501 16.63 -19.95 -24.07
N GLU A 502 17.33 -20.74 -23.27
CA GLU A 502 16.94 -22.13 -22.99
C GLU A 502 17.11 -22.49 -21.51
N LEU A 503 16.14 -23.22 -20.96
CA LEU A 503 16.24 -23.86 -19.65
C LEU A 503 15.80 -25.32 -19.72
N LEU A 504 16.42 -26.15 -18.87
CA LEU A 504 15.96 -27.51 -18.59
C LEU A 504 14.93 -27.48 -17.47
N TYR A 505 13.83 -28.20 -17.63
CA TYR A 505 12.72 -28.19 -16.69
C TYR A 505 12.33 -29.57 -16.18
N GLN A 506 11.65 -29.54 -15.04
CA GLN A 506 10.84 -30.64 -14.52
C GLN A 506 9.44 -30.09 -14.21
N SER A 507 8.39 -30.80 -14.60
CA SER A 507 7.01 -30.39 -14.31
C SER A 507 6.62 -30.74 -12.87
N GLU A 508 5.65 -29.99 -12.34
CA GLU A 508 4.85 -30.47 -11.21
C GLU A 508 4.15 -31.79 -11.57
N PRO A 509 3.82 -32.65 -10.60
CA PRO A 509 3.09 -33.89 -10.86
C PRO A 509 1.77 -33.65 -11.60
N LEU A 510 1.60 -34.34 -12.73
CA LEU A 510 0.41 -34.26 -13.58
C LEU A 510 -0.41 -35.54 -13.47
N VAL A 511 -1.70 -35.39 -13.17
CA VAL A 511 -2.67 -36.48 -13.24
C VAL A 511 -3.23 -36.51 -14.67
N LEU A 512 -2.72 -37.43 -15.47
CA LEU A 512 -3.08 -37.61 -16.87
C LEU A 512 -3.69 -39.00 -17.06
N ASP A 513 -4.61 -39.13 -18.03
CA ASP A 513 -5.09 -40.44 -18.43
C ASP A 513 -4.01 -41.22 -19.21
N ASP A 514 -4.20 -42.53 -19.33
CA ASP A 514 -3.22 -43.41 -20.00
C ASP A 514 -3.03 -43.05 -21.48
N ALA A 515 -4.09 -42.56 -22.13
CA ALA A 515 -4.08 -42.13 -23.52
C ALA A 515 -3.18 -40.90 -23.73
N THR A 516 -3.31 -39.88 -22.87
CA THR A 516 -2.50 -38.65 -22.91
C THR A 516 -1.06 -38.94 -22.54
N THR A 517 -0.85 -39.76 -21.51
CA THR A 517 0.49 -40.21 -21.10
C THR A 517 1.20 -40.97 -22.23
N GLY A 518 0.48 -41.88 -22.91
CA GLY A 518 1.00 -42.62 -24.07
C GLY A 518 1.34 -41.72 -25.26
N LYS A 519 0.56 -40.66 -25.51
CA LYS A 519 0.86 -39.65 -26.54
C LYS A 519 2.11 -38.85 -26.19
N LEU A 520 2.23 -38.35 -24.96
CA LEU A 520 3.39 -37.56 -24.52
C LEU A 520 4.70 -38.36 -24.61
N ARG A 521 4.68 -39.65 -24.23
CA ARG A 521 5.83 -40.55 -24.41
C ARG A 521 6.24 -40.71 -25.88
N LYS A 522 5.27 -40.80 -26.80
CA LYS A 522 5.54 -40.86 -28.25
C LYS A 522 6.07 -39.55 -28.82
N LEU A 523 5.76 -38.42 -28.18
CA LEU A 523 6.22 -37.09 -28.53
C LEU A 523 7.56 -36.73 -27.87
N ALA A 524 8.20 -37.65 -27.14
CA ALA A 524 9.52 -37.43 -26.58
C ALA A 524 10.53 -37.04 -27.69
N GLY A 525 11.24 -35.92 -27.48
CA GLY A 525 12.15 -35.30 -28.45
C GLY A 525 11.47 -34.41 -29.50
N VAL A 526 10.14 -34.39 -29.58
CA VAL A 526 9.38 -33.58 -30.55
C VAL A 526 9.07 -32.20 -29.98
N ARG A 527 9.15 -31.18 -30.84
CA ARG A 527 8.77 -29.81 -30.51
C ARG A 527 7.24 -29.70 -30.40
N LEU A 528 6.75 -29.16 -29.29
CA LEU A 528 5.36 -28.75 -29.10
C LEU A 528 5.23 -27.26 -29.46
N PRO A 529 4.71 -26.91 -30.66
CA PRO A 529 4.62 -25.53 -31.09
C PRO A 529 3.45 -24.80 -30.40
N GLY A 530 3.49 -23.47 -30.43
CA GLY A 530 2.37 -22.63 -29.99
C GLY A 530 2.21 -22.50 -28.47
N ALA A 531 3.16 -23.02 -27.69
CA ALA A 531 3.16 -22.84 -26.25
C ALA A 531 3.41 -21.38 -25.88
N ARG A 532 2.77 -20.94 -24.80
CA ARG A 532 3.08 -19.67 -24.14
C ARG A 532 3.49 -19.94 -22.69
N TYR A 533 4.44 -19.16 -22.18
CA TYR A 533 4.88 -19.28 -20.80
C TYR A 533 4.78 -17.95 -20.05
N LYS A 534 4.60 -18.04 -18.73
CA LYS A 534 4.78 -16.90 -17.81
C LYS A 534 5.51 -17.39 -16.56
N VAL A 535 6.53 -16.63 -16.15
CA VAL A 535 7.31 -16.88 -14.93
C VAL A 535 6.58 -16.25 -13.73
N PHE A 536 6.52 -17.00 -12.64
CA PHE A 536 5.98 -16.61 -11.35
C PHE A 536 7.13 -16.70 -10.33
N PRO A 537 7.79 -15.57 -10.03
CA PRO A 537 8.87 -15.55 -9.07
C PRO A 537 8.43 -16.07 -7.71
N SER A 538 9.33 -16.78 -7.02
CA SER A 538 9.07 -17.28 -5.67
C SER A 538 9.21 -16.17 -4.64
N PHE A 539 8.19 -15.32 -4.51
CA PHE A 539 8.20 -14.21 -3.55
C PHE A 539 8.14 -14.71 -2.10
N GLY A 540 9.30 -14.75 -1.44
CA GLY A 540 9.45 -15.03 0.00
C GLY A 540 9.66 -13.77 0.84
N ALA A 541 9.92 -13.96 2.14
CA ALA A 541 10.18 -12.87 3.10
C ALA A 541 11.28 -11.88 2.65
N PRO A 542 12.39 -12.31 1.99
CA PRO A 542 13.43 -11.40 1.52
C PRO A 542 12.97 -10.40 0.45
N SER A 543 11.84 -10.67 -0.23
CA SER A 543 11.31 -9.79 -1.29
C SER A 543 11.07 -8.36 -0.79
N ASP A 544 10.64 -8.21 0.46
CA ASP A 544 10.36 -6.90 1.08
C ASP A 544 11.63 -6.10 1.43
N LEU A 545 12.81 -6.74 1.47
CA LEU A 545 14.06 -6.06 1.84
C LEU A 545 14.46 -4.99 0.82
N TYR A 546 14.11 -5.15 -0.46
CA TYR A 546 14.36 -4.11 -1.46
C TYR A 546 13.64 -2.82 -1.10
N SER A 547 12.32 -2.91 -0.90
CA SER A 547 11.49 -1.75 -0.58
C SER A 547 11.88 -1.13 0.76
N ALA A 548 12.24 -1.96 1.75
CA ALA A 548 12.81 -1.49 3.01
C ALA A 548 14.14 -0.74 2.80
N GLY A 549 15.02 -1.24 1.91
CA GLY A 549 16.26 -0.57 1.52
C GLY A 549 16.02 0.79 0.87
N ILE A 550 15.03 0.91 -0.02
CA ILE A 550 14.63 2.19 -0.64
C ILE A 550 14.08 3.16 0.42
N LEU A 551 13.24 2.70 1.34
CA LEU A 551 12.75 3.51 2.45
C LEU A 551 13.89 4.00 3.33
N PHE A 552 14.87 3.14 3.62
CA PHE A 552 16.05 3.52 4.40
C PHE A 552 16.93 4.52 3.64
N LEU A 553 17.13 4.34 2.34
CA LEU A 553 17.84 5.29 1.48
C LEU A 553 17.15 6.67 1.51
N ARG A 554 15.81 6.70 1.42
CA ARG A 554 15.01 7.93 1.55
C ARG A 554 15.14 8.57 2.94
N ALA A 555 15.29 7.77 4.00
CA ALA A 555 15.53 8.28 5.34
C ALA A 555 16.91 8.95 5.47
N LEU A 556 17.93 8.36 4.85
CA LEU A 556 19.32 8.84 4.92
C LEU A 556 19.61 10.03 3.99
N GLY A 557 19.04 10.05 2.77
CA GLY A 557 19.33 11.06 1.74
C GLY A 557 18.26 12.14 1.56
N GLY A 558 17.11 12.00 2.22
CA GLY A 558 15.99 12.93 2.09
C GLY A 558 16.26 14.30 2.69
N ARG A 559 16.31 15.33 1.85
CA ARG A 559 16.64 16.69 2.27
C ARG A 559 15.95 17.76 1.43
N GLU A 560 15.89 18.98 1.94
CA GLU A 560 15.33 20.13 1.26
C GLU A 560 15.94 20.30 -0.15
N GLY A 561 15.08 20.32 -1.16
CA GLY A 561 15.46 20.49 -2.57
C GLY A 561 16.18 19.30 -3.20
N ALA A 562 16.37 18.17 -2.51
CA ALA A 562 16.99 17.00 -3.11
C ALA A 562 16.00 16.22 -3.98
N ASP A 563 16.43 15.95 -5.21
CA ASP A 563 15.83 14.94 -6.06
C ASP A 563 16.64 13.64 -5.97
N LEU A 564 16.05 12.60 -5.38
CA LEU A 564 16.65 11.27 -5.30
C LEU A 564 16.33 10.41 -6.54
N THR A 565 15.51 10.92 -7.47
CA THR A 565 15.13 10.20 -8.69
C THR A 565 16.33 9.74 -9.52
N PRO A 566 17.39 10.55 -9.74
CA PRO A 566 18.58 10.10 -10.47
C PRO A 566 19.30 8.95 -9.77
N LEU A 567 19.33 8.96 -8.43
CA LEU A 567 19.91 7.86 -7.64
C LEU A 567 19.08 6.58 -7.81
N TYR A 568 17.75 6.67 -7.72
CA TYR A 568 16.84 5.53 -7.92
C TYR A 568 16.93 4.94 -9.33
N GLN A 569 16.94 5.80 -10.35
CA GLN A 569 17.12 5.40 -11.75
C GLN A 569 18.51 4.81 -12.02
N GLY A 570 19.51 5.22 -11.24
CA GLY A 570 20.89 4.74 -11.32
C GLY A 570 21.17 3.45 -10.54
N LEU A 571 20.22 2.89 -9.79
CA LEU A 571 20.48 1.74 -8.90
C LEU A 571 21.02 0.51 -9.63
N ASP A 572 20.44 0.15 -10.78
CA ASP A 572 20.92 -1.00 -11.57
C ASP A 572 22.34 -0.77 -12.10
N ARG A 573 22.65 0.46 -12.51
CA ARG A 573 24.00 0.86 -12.93
C ARG A 573 24.98 0.77 -11.77
N ILE A 574 24.62 1.26 -10.59
CA ILE A 574 25.43 1.19 -9.36
C ILE A 574 25.66 -0.28 -8.98
N ALA A 575 24.61 -1.11 -8.96
CA ALA A 575 24.70 -2.53 -8.66
C ALA A 575 25.65 -3.25 -9.65
N THR A 576 25.51 -2.95 -10.95
CA THR A 576 26.42 -3.49 -11.98
C THR A 576 27.87 -3.10 -11.73
N LYS A 577 28.14 -1.85 -11.37
CA LYS A 577 29.51 -1.40 -11.03
C LYS A 577 30.04 -2.08 -9.77
N ILE A 578 29.21 -2.28 -8.74
CA ILE A 578 29.61 -3.03 -7.53
C ILE A 578 29.94 -4.49 -7.89
N ALA A 579 29.16 -5.13 -8.75
CA ALA A 579 29.41 -6.50 -9.22
C ALA A 579 30.74 -6.64 -9.99
N GLN A 580 31.23 -5.55 -10.58
CA GLN A 580 32.50 -5.52 -11.31
C GLN A 580 33.72 -5.24 -10.41
N THR A 581 33.51 -4.90 -9.14
CA THR A 581 34.60 -4.73 -8.16
C THR A 581 35.13 -6.10 -7.71
N ASN A 582 36.34 -6.13 -7.14
CA ASN A 582 36.93 -7.37 -6.63
C ASN A 582 36.11 -7.91 -5.45
N ASP A 583 35.55 -9.12 -5.58
CA ASP A 583 34.73 -9.77 -4.56
C ASP A 583 35.50 -10.10 -3.27
N GLU A 584 36.84 -10.13 -3.31
CA GLU A 584 37.68 -10.28 -2.11
C GLU A 584 37.72 -9.01 -1.23
N GLN A 585 37.34 -7.86 -1.79
CA GLN A 585 37.29 -6.61 -1.02
C GLN A 585 36.07 -6.57 -0.10
N PRO A 586 36.20 -6.01 1.12
CA PRO A 586 35.04 -5.80 1.99
C PRO A 586 33.94 -4.98 1.30
N PRO A 587 32.65 -5.28 1.54
CA PRO A 587 31.53 -4.59 0.88
C PRO A 587 31.58 -3.06 0.96
N LEU A 588 32.07 -2.50 2.07
CA LEU A 588 32.19 -1.06 2.23
C LEU A 588 33.19 -0.43 1.24
N GLU A 589 34.35 -1.06 1.03
CA GLU A 589 35.37 -0.55 0.12
C GLU A 589 34.92 -0.66 -1.33
N ARG A 590 34.18 -1.73 -1.67
CA ARG A 590 33.52 -1.89 -2.97
C ARG A 590 32.54 -0.74 -3.24
N LEU A 591 31.69 -0.39 -2.26
CA LEU A 591 30.74 0.72 -2.39
C LEU A 591 31.45 2.07 -2.56
N LYS A 592 32.51 2.33 -1.78
CA LYS A 592 33.31 3.56 -1.87
C LYS A 592 34.02 3.71 -3.21
N ALA A 593 34.53 2.61 -3.78
CA ALA A 593 35.14 2.62 -5.10
C ALA A 593 34.14 3.04 -6.18
N VAL A 594 32.89 2.57 -6.10
CA VAL A 594 31.82 2.98 -7.03
C VAL A 594 31.40 4.42 -6.81
N ALA A 595 31.30 4.87 -5.55
CA ALA A 595 30.94 6.24 -5.20
C ALA A 595 31.91 7.28 -5.80
N ALA A 596 33.20 6.96 -5.92
CA ALA A 596 34.19 7.83 -6.56
C ALA A 596 33.85 8.16 -8.03
N ALA A 597 33.03 7.33 -8.69
CA ALA A 597 32.60 7.49 -10.08
C ALA A 597 31.10 7.81 -10.25
N GLU A 598 30.34 7.94 -9.15
CA GLU A 598 28.89 8.19 -9.14
C GLU A 598 28.57 9.35 -8.18
N PRO A 599 28.44 10.60 -8.69
CA PRO A 599 28.29 11.79 -7.85
C PRO A 599 27.09 11.74 -6.88
N GLU A 600 25.98 11.14 -7.30
CA GLU A 600 24.78 10.99 -6.48
C GLU A 600 25.03 10.09 -5.27
N LEU A 601 25.81 9.01 -5.45
CA LEU A 601 26.21 8.12 -4.37
C LEU A 601 27.26 8.78 -3.47
N ALA A 602 28.23 9.51 -4.03
CA ALA A 602 29.19 10.28 -3.25
C ALA A 602 28.50 11.30 -2.33
N ALA A 603 27.51 12.02 -2.85
CA ALA A 603 26.75 13.02 -2.08
C ALA A 603 25.88 12.42 -0.96
N LEU A 604 25.58 11.12 -1.02
CA LEU A 604 24.89 10.39 0.04
C LEU A 604 25.87 9.89 1.12
N LEU A 605 27.12 9.58 0.76
CA LEU A 605 28.15 9.15 1.71
C LEU A 605 28.69 10.30 2.58
N GLU A 606 28.33 11.54 2.29
CA GLU A 606 28.61 12.68 3.15
C GLU A 606 27.71 12.66 4.42
N PRO A 607 28.27 12.62 5.64
CA PRO A 607 27.50 12.53 6.89
C PRO A 607 26.49 13.67 7.10
N SER A 608 26.67 14.82 6.43
CA SER A 608 25.73 15.94 6.48
C SER A 608 24.39 15.63 5.80
N ALA A 609 24.32 14.60 4.95
CA ALA A 609 23.09 14.19 4.29
C ALA A 609 21.98 13.78 5.28
N VAL A 610 22.33 13.42 6.52
CA VAL A 610 21.38 13.08 7.59
C VAL A 610 20.39 14.21 7.90
N PHE A 611 20.78 15.47 7.67
CA PHE A 611 19.98 16.66 7.98
C PHE A 611 19.11 17.12 6.81
N TYR A 612 17.92 17.62 7.15
CA TYR A 612 16.94 18.11 6.19
C TYR A 612 17.26 19.53 5.68
N ARG A 613 17.66 20.48 6.53
CA ARG A 613 17.87 21.89 6.12
C ARG A 613 19.26 22.10 5.54
N ALA A 614 19.36 23.02 4.56
CA ALA A 614 20.66 23.39 3.99
C ALA A 614 21.63 24.01 5.01
N GLU A 615 21.11 24.81 5.95
CA GLU A 615 21.88 25.46 7.01
C GLU A 615 22.57 24.44 7.93
N ASP A 616 21.94 23.29 8.15
CA ASP A 616 22.49 22.19 8.96
C ASP A 616 23.58 21.40 8.23
N ARG A 617 23.74 21.64 6.93
CA ARG A 617 24.75 20.97 6.07
C ARG A 617 25.93 21.86 5.72
N ALA A 618 25.96 23.10 6.21
CA ALA A 618 26.99 24.07 5.85
C ALA A 618 28.40 23.56 6.22
N PRO A 619 29.41 23.75 5.34
CA PRO A 619 30.80 23.44 5.67
C PRO A 619 31.25 24.17 6.94
N GLY A 620 31.80 23.45 7.91
CA GLY A 620 32.27 24.00 9.18
C GLY A 620 31.28 23.90 10.35
N ARG A 621 30.04 23.45 10.10
CA ARG A 621 29.14 23.04 11.20
C ARG A 621 29.67 21.74 11.80
N PRO A 622 29.85 21.64 13.14
CA PRO A 622 30.26 20.40 13.76
C PRO A 622 29.24 19.29 13.49
N ASN A 623 29.65 18.25 12.78
CA ASN A 623 28.92 17.00 12.68
C ASN A 623 29.68 15.96 13.50
N ALA A 624 29.13 15.60 14.66
CA ALA A 624 29.75 14.65 15.57
C ALA A 624 29.63 13.18 15.09
N LEU A 625 28.93 12.93 13.98
CA LEU A 625 28.71 11.59 13.49
C LEU A 625 30.00 10.97 12.94
N PRO A 626 30.50 9.85 13.51
CA PRO A 626 31.69 9.20 13.00
C PRO A 626 31.50 8.73 11.56
N ARG A 627 32.45 9.09 10.69
CA ARG A 627 32.38 8.79 9.25
C ARG A 627 32.13 7.30 8.96
N LEU A 628 32.86 6.42 9.64
CA LEU A 628 32.72 4.97 9.45
C LEU A 628 31.33 4.45 9.84
N LEU A 629 30.72 5.02 10.88
CA LEU A 629 29.37 4.65 11.31
C LEU A 629 28.33 5.07 10.26
N TRP A 630 28.45 6.28 9.71
CA TRP A 630 27.61 6.74 8.60
C TRP A 630 27.77 5.86 7.36
N GLU A 631 29.00 5.62 6.94
CA GLU A 631 29.33 4.80 5.76
C GLU A 631 28.77 3.37 5.88
N ARG A 632 28.86 2.74 7.06
CA ARG A 632 28.24 1.43 7.34
C ARG A 632 26.72 1.47 7.28
N THR A 633 26.12 2.59 7.69
CA THR A 633 24.66 2.79 7.64
C THR A 633 24.18 2.91 6.20
N VAL A 634 24.87 3.69 5.36
CA VAL A 634 24.58 3.78 3.92
C VAL A 634 24.80 2.44 3.24
N LEU A 635 25.89 1.73 3.58
CA LEU A 635 26.15 0.37 3.07
C LEU A 635 24.98 -0.58 3.33
N LEU A 636 24.41 -0.58 4.53
CA LEU A 636 23.26 -1.43 4.86
C LEU A 636 22.08 -1.17 3.91
N ALA A 637 21.77 0.09 3.58
CA ALA A 637 20.74 0.39 2.59
C ALA A 637 21.04 -0.28 1.24
N PHE A 638 22.28 -0.17 0.74
CA PHE A 638 22.71 -0.81 -0.50
C PHE A 638 22.66 -2.34 -0.45
N ARG A 639 23.02 -2.96 0.68
CA ARG A 639 22.97 -4.43 0.84
C ARG A 639 21.54 -4.97 0.86
N LEU A 640 20.54 -4.15 1.17
CA LEU A 640 19.12 -4.51 1.17
C LEU A 640 18.48 -4.37 -0.22
N LEU A 641 18.88 -3.35 -0.98
CA LEU A 641 18.32 -3.01 -2.29
C LEU A 641 18.99 -3.70 -3.47
N THR A 642 20.22 -4.18 -3.32
CA THR A 642 20.89 -4.96 -4.38
C THR A 642 20.61 -6.46 -4.23
N ARG A 643 20.90 -7.21 -5.29
CA ARG A 643 20.75 -8.67 -5.41
C ARG A 643 22.08 -9.31 -5.86
N LEU A 644 23.16 -8.95 -5.18
CA LEU A 644 24.53 -9.26 -5.56
C LEU A 644 25.12 -10.32 -4.61
N PRO A 645 25.61 -11.45 -5.16
CA PRO A 645 26.35 -12.43 -4.37
C PRO A 645 27.53 -11.80 -3.63
N ALA A 646 27.81 -12.29 -2.41
CA ALA A 646 28.87 -11.80 -1.51
C ALA A 646 28.79 -10.30 -1.10
N PHE A 647 27.76 -9.56 -1.51
CA PHE A 647 27.54 -8.16 -1.12
C PHE A 647 26.20 -7.99 -0.41
N SER A 648 25.10 -8.44 -1.02
CA SER A 648 23.74 -8.23 -0.54
C SER A 648 23.37 -9.15 0.62
N ILE A 649 22.33 -8.78 1.37
CA ILE A 649 21.74 -9.66 2.39
C ILE A 649 20.93 -10.79 1.74
N CYS A 650 20.30 -10.53 0.60
CA CYS A 650 19.63 -11.55 -0.21
C CYS A 650 19.98 -11.43 -1.69
N GLU A 651 20.01 -12.57 -2.37
CA GLU A 651 20.36 -12.67 -3.80
C GLU A 651 19.15 -12.69 -4.73
N GLY A 652 17.95 -12.90 -4.19
CA GLY A 652 16.71 -12.94 -4.98
C GLY A 652 15.45 -12.97 -4.13
N PRO A 653 14.26 -12.89 -4.74
CA PRO A 653 12.97 -12.93 -4.04
C PRO A 653 12.75 -14.28 -3.33
N GLY A 654 13.34 -15.35 -3.86
CA GLY A 654 13.26 -16.72 -3.35
C GLY A 654 14.40 -17.14 -2.42
N ASP A 655 15.30 -16.24 -2.01
CA ASP A 655 16.46 -16.53 -1.14
C ASP A 655 16.06 -16.68 0.35
N TRP A 656 15.18 -17.62 0.64
CA TRP A 656 14.74 -17.98 1.98
C TRP A 656 15.02 -19.44 2.29
N VAL A 657 15.31 -19.73 3.57
CA VAL A 657 15.61 -21.08 4.04
C VAL A 657 14.32 -21.71 4.55
N PRO A 658 13.93 -22.92 4.11
CA PRO A 658 12.67 -23.53 4.55
C PRO A 658 12.46 -23.65 6.06
N GLY A 659 13.54 -23.87 6.82
CA GLY A 659 13.50 -23.95 8.29
C GLY A 659 13.45 -22.60 9.01
N ASP A 660 13.86 -21.51 8.36
CA ASP A 660 13.68 -20.14 8.86
C ASP A 660 13.48 -19.18 7.67
N PRO A 661 12.24 -19.09 7.14
CA PRO A 661 11.95 -18.24 6.00
C PRO A 661 12.23 -16.76 6.26
N THR A 662 12.36 -16.35 7.53
CA THR A 662 12.62 -14.98 7.97
C THR A 662 14.09 -14.69 8.29
N ALA A 663 15.01 -15.62 8.00
CA ALA A 663 16.41 -15.53 8.36
C ALA A 663 17.07 -14.24 7.82
N ARG A 664 16.79 -13.88 6.56
CA ARG A 664 17.34 -12.67 5.91
C ARG A 664 16.84 -11.37 6.55
N ILE A 665 15.56 -11.30 6.93
CA ILE A 665 15.03 -10.16 7.68
C ILE A 665 15.70 -10.08 9.07
N SER A 666 15.89 -11.23 9.71
CA SER A 666 16.57 -11.28 11.02
C SER A 666 18.04 -10.88 10.95
N GLU A 667 18.72 -11.17 9.83
CA GLU A 667 20.07 -10.67 9.55
C GLU A 667 20.10 -9.14 9.43
N ALA A 668 19.17 -8.57 8.66
CA ALA A 668 19.03 -7.11 8.54
C ALA A 668 18.77 -6.45 9.91
N ILE A 669 17.88 -7.03 10.72
CA ILE A 669 17.60 -6.53 12.09
C ILE A 669 18.89 -6.50 12.93
N ARG A 670 19.69 -7.57 12.90
CA ARG A 670 20.98 -7.62 13.64
C ARG A 670 22.00 -6.59 13.12
N GLU A 671 22.02 -6.27 11.83
CA GLU A 671 22.87 -5.20 11.30
C GLU A 671 22.43 -3.83 11.83
N VAL A 672 21.12 -3.57 11.84
CA VAL A 672 20.52 -2.34 12.37
C VAL A 672 20.78 -2.20 13.87
N GLU A 673 20.58 -3.25 14.66
CA GLU A 673 20.80 -3.24 16.11
C GLU A 673 22.25 -2.95 16.48
N ARG A 674 23.23 -3.41 15.69
CA ARG A 674 24.65 -3.06 15.87
C ARG A 674 24.91 -1.56 15.68
N ILE A 675 24.29 -0.96 14.65
CA ILE A 675 24.38 0.49 14.41
C ILE A 675 23.70 1.27 15.54
N GLU A 676 22.51 0.83 15.95
CA GLU A 676 21.74 1.45 17.03
C GLU A 676 22.48 1.42 18.38
N ALA A 677 23.16 0.31 18.71
CA ALA A 677 23.95 0.20 19.94
C ALA A 677 25.15 1.16 19.96
N GLU A 678 25.83 1.34 18.83
CA GLU A 678 26.92 2.31 18.67
C GLU A 678 26.41 3.74 18.81
N LEU A 679 25.28 4.07 18.17
CA LEU A 679 24.62 5.37 18.30
C LEU A 679 24.18 5.67 19.73
N LYS A 680 23.57 4.71 20.44
CA LYS A 680 23.21 4.85 21.85
C LYS A 680 24.45 5.18 22.70
N THR A 681 25.54 4.45 22.49
CA THR A 681 26.80 4.69 23.20
C THR A 681 27.29 6.11 22.97
N LEU A 682 27.30 6.59 21.72
CA LEU A 682 27.70 7.95 21.39
C LEU A 682 26.79 9.02 21.99
N LEU A 683 25.47 8.78 22.02
CA LEU A 683 24.51 9.68 22.62
C LEU A 683 24.80 9.87 24.12
N PHE A 684 25.03 8.79 24.87
CA PHE A 684 25.29 8.88 26.31
C PHE A 684 26.70 9.38 26.65
N GLN A 685 27.70 9.14 25.80
CA GLN A 685 29.10 9.53 26.04
C GLN A 685 29.41 11.01 25.79
N ARG A 686 28.47 11.82 25.29
CA ARG A 686 28.71 13.26 25.09
C ARG A 686 28.69 14.01 26.43
N GLN A 687 29.87 14.02 27.06
CA GLN A 687 30.15 14.48 28.43
C GLN A 687 29.80 15.95 28.72
N GLY A 688 29.78 16.83 27.72
CA GLY A 688 29.54 18.27 27.93
C GLY A 688 28.07 18.68 28.03
N ILE A 689 27.13 17.86 27.53
CA ILE A 689 25.71 18.24 27.38
C ILE A 689 24.80 17.42 28.30
N ASN A 690 25.19 16.20 28.66
CA ASN A 690 24.34 15.24 29.38
C ASN A 690 24.64 15.13 30.88
N TRP A 691 25.17 16.19 31.50
CA TRP A 691 25.54 16.11 32.93
C TRP A 691 24.33 15.73 33.80
N GLU A 692 23.17 16.34 33.58
CA GLU A 692 21.95 15.99 34.35
C GLU A 692 21.50 14.54 34.14
N ILE A 693 21.56 14.01 32.90
CA ILE A 693 21.19 12.61 32.63
C ILE A 693 22.18 11.65 33.28
N GLN A 694 23.49 11.95 33.22
CA GLN A 694 24.52 11.15 33.86
C GLN A 694 24.43 11.22 35.40
N GLN A 695 24.06 12.37 35.95
CA GLN A 695 23.84 12.54 37.38
C GLN A 695 22.64 11.71 37.83
N VAL A 696 21.51 11.76 37.13
CA VAL A 696 20.32 10.95 37.43
C VAL A 696 20.62 9.44 37.28
N LEU A 697 21.33 9.04 36.23
CA LEU A 697 21.74 7.63 36.06
C LEU A 697 22.72 7.19 37.17
N ALA A 698 23.64 8.07 37.59
CA ALA A 698 24.53 7.79 38.72
C ALA A 698 23.77 7.68 40.04
N GLU A 699 22.81 8.57 40.31
CA GLU A 699 21.93 8.53 41.48
C GLU A 699 21.08 7.24 41.51
N ILE A 700 20.50 6.83 40.38
CA ILE A 700 19.75 5.56 40.27
C ILE A 700 20.67 4.35 40.51
N VAL A 701 21.88 4.35 39.94
CA VAL A 701 22.86 3.29 40.17
C VAL A 701 23.31 3.26 41.63
N GLU A 702 23.46 4.42 42.29
CA GLU A 702 23.77 4.51 43.72
C GLU A 702 22.63 3.99 44.60
N GLU A 703 21.37 4.29 44.25
CA GLU A 703 20.18 3.76 44.92
C GLU A 703 20.04 2.23 44.73
N GLU A 704 20.30 1.71 43.54
CA GLU A 704 20.22 0.27 43.25
C GLU A 704 21.40 -0.53 43.83
N THR A 705 22.60 0.06 43.90
CA THR A 705 23.81 -0.63 44.38
C THR A 705 24.13 -0.38 45.86
N GLY A 706 23.42 0.52 46.53
CA GLY A 706 23.56 0.81 47.96
C GLY A 706 24.93 1.35 48.36
N ARG A 707 25.71 1.91 47.42
CA ARG A 707 27.07 2.41 47.65
C ARG A 707 27.11 3.92 47.53
N THR A 708 27.30 4.59 48.67
CA THR A 708 27.60 6.03 48.73
C THR A 708 29.05 6.26 48.26
N PRO A 709 29.33 7.24 47.39
CA PRO A 709 30.70 7.54 46.97
C PRO A 709 31.50 8.23 48.09
N PRO A 710 32.83 8.03 48.16
CA PRO A 710 33.69 8.77 49.08
C PRO A 710 33.79 10.23 48.62
N ARG A 711 33.69 11.15 49.60
CA ARG A 711 33.70 12.61 49.44
C ARG A 711 34.92 13.16 48.70
#